data_AF-A0AAU4I3C9-F1
#
_entry.id   AF-A0AAU4I3C9-F1
#
_cell.length_a   1.000
_cell.length_b   1.000
_cell.length_c   1.000
_cell.angle_alpha   90.00
_cell.angle_beta   90.00
_cell.angle_gamma   90.00
#
_symmetry.space_group_name_H-M   'P 1'
#
loop_
_entity.id
_entity.type
_entity.pdbx_description
1 polymer ?
#
loop_
_entity_poly.entity_id
_entity_poly.type
_entity_poly.pdbx_seq_one_letter_code
_entity_poly.pdbx_strand_id
1 'polypeptide(L)'
;MLPRQSVLNESVWGKSRGLDPALPPYPLVRHLLDTAAMALHLWDVYLVGNQRARIAEGVGLVGELDRARALVGLCAGLHDIGKLSGFQFCSRRAALFLSSDLTAGSERMSTERAGHDVAGMTAAAEVLEVLGFEDDEKTGAAERVAEIIGGHHGRFHLLENGVGPEFLGGALWAGQRAAHATAVHDALGAPAAPGSFEASAAVLVTGVVILADWLVSQEGYLRQRQRTLDPSLTDHFRRVQADAATLLRDAGLAPVELVRKDFAEAYGIAGEPNPLQQSVMDELLAAVGAGSRGGIMLVTAAPGDGKSEAALEAERILSKAFGTHGYAFLLPTMATSDQMHDRVARALSNQSGEDAGLTLVHSMAWLSRAYADEDLGGEAVVTCDGDEAPAGRRRREADMRPGRWLRGSKRPLLAQFAVGTIDQALMAVLPVRHNALRMLALSNKTFIVDEAHAYDPYMQVLLGRLLNWLGFYGVPVVLLSATLPRSVGDRLIKEYLRGAGHKPKALKGQSFPAPYPGWLYVDGETGRCAQISRDRQIQQARTRNMRLGVDVERVVHGGEGGVADRIAVIGRLLEPVARGDGGTALVVCNTVGDAQETYLRIREGIDGRSHEEGGVVQLLHARFPGDVREERTAEVTGGLGRSGPRPVRRIVVATQVVEQSLDLDADIVISDLAPLSLLLQRAGRCWRHENYWQRHGYPDGRGRPGWADGPRLVVLDPLVGGGRVPVQWGEVYSEHLLGRTSRKLAEVEGGGIAIPEDVQGLVEAVHGGGGDFDWDAPGGTREAKAWAEHTGMETAERSMAALRAVPRARQVRELHDLHSLEGEEDEWEVSTRLGADSVRLLCAYAQGDGLLTLDVAGTQPLPEADARGRMPAASVRQVMRRTIPVRADWFRDAGPDALSPPSSWVEHPMLGDVRVLRQPVLRGESQAVKVGDKTLSLDQDLGLVRF
;
A
#
# COMPACT_ATOMS: atom_id res chain seq x y z
N MET A 1 39.51 32.31 -6.05
CA MET A 1 38.92 33.64 -5.79
C MET A 1 37.97 33.96 -6.94
N LEU A 2 36.68 33.67 -6.77
CA LEU A 2 35.62 34.07 -7.69
C LEU A 2 35.49 35.61 -7.70
N PRO A 3 35.18 36.24 -8.84
CA PRO A 3 34.97 37.69 -8.88
C PRO A 3 33.75 38.05 -8.03
N ARG A 4 33.89 39.08 -7.17
CA ARG A 4 32.79 39.68 -6.43
C ARG A 4 31.69 40.11 -7.41
N GLN A 5 30.51 39.51 -7.24
CA GLN A 5 29.19 39.86 -7.81
C GLN A 5 29.09 39.86 -9.35
N SER A 6 28.94 38.67 -9.93
CA SER A 6 28.25 38.56 -11.24
C SER A 6 26.80 39.04 -11.09
N VAL A 7 26.35 39.95 -11.95
CA VAL A 7 24.94 40.38 -11.98
C VAL A 7 24.07 39.20 -12.36
N LEU A 8 23.03 38.92 -11.57
CA LEU A 8 22.09 37.82 -11.81
C LEU A 8 21.42 37.98 -13.18
N ASN A 9 21.35 36.90 -13.94
CA ASN A 9 20.80 36.89 -15.29
C ASN A 9 19.53 36.04 -15.40
N GLU A 10 18.36 36.68 -15.55
CA GLU A 10 17.05 36.01 -15.65
C GLU A 10 16.80 35.30 -17.00
N SER A 11 17.72 35.37 -17.97
CA SER A 11 17.57 34.64 -19.25
C SER A 11 17.72 33.13 -19.11
N VAL A 12 18.32 32.66 -18.03
CA VAL A 12 18.45 31.23 -17.70
C VAL A 12 17.07 30.68 -17.36
N TRP A 13 16.68 29.59 -18.00
CA TRP A 13 15.34 29.02 -17.86
C TRP A 13 15.29 27.84 -16.89
N GLY A 14 14.18 27.75 -16.13
CA GLY A 14 13.87 26.61 -15.26
C GLY A 14 12.80 25.68 -15.84
N LYS A 15 11.80 26.24 -16.55
CA LYS A 15 10.71 25.49 -17.19
C LYS A 15 10.43 26.04 -18.61
N SER A 16 10.23 25.15 -19.58
CA SER A 16 9.97 25.53 -20.99
C SER A 16 8.90 24.69 -21.69
N ARG A 17 8.74 23.42 -21.31
CA ARG A 17 7.71 22.51 -21.81
C ARG A 17 6.33 22.85 -21.21
N GLY A 18 5.24 22.67 -21.97
CA GLY A 18 3.87 22.93 -21.49
C GLY A 18 3.51 24.42 -21.33
N LEU A 19 4.43 25.34 -21.61
CA LEU A 19 4.22 26.78 -21.51
C LEU A 19 3.83 27.42 -22.84
N ASP A 20 3.41 28.69 -22.82
CA ASP A 20 3.03 29.42 -24.02
C ASP A 20 4.22 29.49 -25.01
N PRO A 21 4.05 29.00 -26.25
CA PRO A 21 5.13 28.99 -27.23
C PRO A 21 5.60 30.38 -27.70
N ALA A 22 4.74 31.39 -27.58
CA ALA A 22 5.02 32.74 -28.03
C ALA A 22 5.80 33.58 -27.00
N LEU A 23 5.93 33.10 -25.76
CA LEU A 23 6.60 33.82 -24.67
C LEU A 23 7.97 33.21 -24.35
N PRO A 24 8.88 33.98 -23.72
CA PRO A 24 10.11 33.44 -23.15
C PRO A 24 9.82 32.29 -22.17
N PRO A 25 10.72 31.32 -22.04
CA PRO A 25 10.66 30.30 -20.99
C PRO A 25 10.58 30.92 -19.58
N TYR A 26 10.11 30.14 -18.61
CA TYR A 26 10.01 30.62 -17.23
C TYR A 26 11.40 30.70 -16.57
N PRO A 27 11.81 31.87 -16.02
CA PRO A 27 13.15 32.06 -15.47
C PRO A 27 13.48 31.12 -14.31
N LEU A 28 14.73 30.64 -14.26
CA LEU A 28 15.19 29.70 -13.24
C LEU A 28 15.12 30.30 -11.83
N VAL A 29 15.68 31.50 -11.61
CA VAL A 29 15.67 32.15 -10.28
C VAL A 29 14.26 32.29 -9.70
N ARG A 30 13.27 32.54 -10.57
CA ARG A 30 11.87 32.68 -10.17
C ARG A 30 11.31 31.34 -9.72
N HIS A 31 11.58 30.28 -10.46
CA HIS A 31 11.23 28.92 -10.04
C HIS A 31 11.91 28.50 -8.73
N LEU A 32 13.19 28.83 -8.53
CA LEU A 32 13.88 28.58 -7.27
C LEU A 32 13.19 29.29 -6.09
N LEU A 33 12.80 30.55 -6.27
CA LEU A 33 12.03 31.32 -5.29
C LEU A 33 10.61 30.77 -5.10
N ASP A 34 9.97 30.28 -6.16
CA ASP A 34 8.65 29.64 -6.09
C ASP A 34 8.71 28.43 -5.15
N THR A 35 9.67 27.54 -5.40
CA THR A 35 9.85 26.29 -4.64
C THR A 35 10.27 26.57 -3.20
N ALA A 36 11.14 27.56 -2.97
CA ALA A 36 11.49 28.01 -1.62
C ALA A 36 10.27 28.53 -0.84
N ALA A 37 9.47 29.43 -1.45
CA ALA A 37 8.27 29.98 -0.83
C ALA A 37 7.24 28.89 -0.50
N MET A 38 7.07 27.91 -1.40
CA MET A 38 6.16 26.80 -1.19
C MET A 38 6.64 25.86 -0.07
N ALA A 39 7.94 25.58 0.01
CA ALA A 39 8.51 24.78 1.09
C ALA A 39 8.33 25.43 2.47
N LEU A 40 8.48 26.76 2.55
CA LEU A 40 8.17 27.52 3.76
C LEU A 40 6.70 27.38 4.16
N HIS A 41 5.77 27.45 3.20
CA HIS A 41 4.35 27.26 3.47
C HIS A 41 4.05 25.83 3.93
N LEU A 42 4.60 24.81 3.25
CA LEU A 42 4.47 23.40 3.63
C LEU A 42 4.99 23.14 5.04
N TRP A 43 6.10 23.77 5.44
CA TRP A 43 6.59 23.69 6.81
C TRP A 43 5.55 24.18 7.83
N ASP A 44 4.86 25.27 7.53
CA ASP A 44 3.92 25.90 8.45
C ASP A 44 2.62 25.09 8.59
N VAL A 45 2.07 24.63 7.46
CA VAL A 45 0.70 24.09 7.40
C VAL A 45 0.58 22.60 7.10
N TYR A 46 1.61 21.98 6.50
CA TYR A 46 1.56 20.56 6.10
C TYR A 46 2.38 19.66 7.04
N LEU A 47 3.52 20.14 7.55
CA LEU A 47 4.35 19.39 8.50
C LEU A 47 3.76 19.40 9.91
N VAL A 48 3.70 18.22 10.52
CA VAL A 48 3.29 18.08 11.93
C VAL A 48 4.41 18.49 12.88
N GLY A 49 4.05 18.75 14.15
CA GLY A 49 5.01 19.12 15.20
C GLY A 49 6.20 18.15 15.31
N ASN A 50 5.95 16.84 15.24
CA ASN A 50 6.99 15.82 15.32
C ASN A 50 7.96 15.88 14.12
N GLN A 51 7.46 16.10 12.90
CA GLN A 51 8.33 16.22 11.72
C GLN A 51 9.21 17.47 11.82
N ARG A 52 8.64 18.62 12.21
CA ARG A 52 9.40 19.85 12.43
C ARG A 52 10.47 19.68 13.51
N ALA A 53 10.10 19.04 14.63
CA ALA A 53 11.04 18.74 15.71
C ALA A 53 12.16 17.80 15.26
N ARG A 54 11.86 16.76 14.47
CA ARG A 54 12.88 15.83 13.96
C ARG A 54 13.80 16.45 12.93
N ILE A 55 13.28 17.32 12.06
CA ILE A 55 14.14 18.09 11.16
C ILE A 55 15.05 19.01 11.97
N ALA A 56 14.50 19.78 12.92
CA ALA A 56 15.28 20.68 13.78
C ALA A 56 16.35 19.95 14.60
N GLU A 57 16.03 18.78 15.15
CA GLU A 57 17.00 17.90 15.85
C GLU A 57 18.12 17.44 14.94
N GLY A 58 17.78 16.92 13.75
CA GLY A 58 18.79 16.41 12.82
C GLY A 58 19.71 17.49 12.23
N VAL A 59 19.25 18.75 12.18
CA VAL A 59 20.08 19.89 11.79
C VAL A 59 20.79 20.60 12.97
N GLY A 60 20.64 20.08 14.19
CA GLY A 60 21.28 20.64 15.39
C GLY A 60 20.67 21.97 15.87
N LEU A 61 19.42 22.26 15.52
CA LEU A 61 18.69 23.52 15.78
C LEU A 61 17.49 23.30 16.71
N VAL A 62 17.67 22.50 17.76
CA VAL A 62 16.61 22.21 18.74
C VAL A 62 16.15 23.52 19.40
N GLY A 63 14.88 23.87 19.19
CA GLY A 63 14.29 25.12 19.70
C GLY A 63 14.39 26.32 18.74
N GLU A 64 15.10 26.21 17.62
CA GLU A 64 15.24 27.26 16.58
C GLU A 64 14.44 26.89 15.32
N LEU A 65 13.13 26.67 15.46
CA LEU A 65 12.27 26.20 14.36
C LEU A 65 12.27 27.16 13.16
N ASP A 66 12.36 28.47 13.36
CA ASP A 66 12.38 29.45 12.26
C ASP A 66 13.64 29.32 11.41
N ARG A 67 14.78 29.00 12.03
CA ARG A 67 16.03 28.77 11.30
C ARG A 67 16.01 27.42 10.58
N ALA A 68 15.47 26.38 11.21
CA ALA A 68 15.26 25.09 10.55
C ALA A 68 14.30 25.23 9.33
N ARG A 69 13.22 26.00 9.48
CA ARG A 69 12.29 26.38 8.42
C ARG A 69 13.01 27.07 7.26
N ALA A 70 13.85 28.07 7.55
CA ALA A 70 14.64 28.77 6.52
C ALA A 70 15.63 27.84 5.80
N LEU A 71 16.27 26.89 6.51
CA LEU A 71 17.15 25.89 5.90
C LEU A 71 16.40 24.91 4.98
N VAL A 72 15.18 24.48 5.35
CA VAL A 72 14.31 23.69 4.47
C VAL A 72 13.96 24.50 3.21
N GLY A 73 13.60 25.77 3.37
CA GLY A 73 13.39 26.69 2.26
C GLY A 73 14.61 26.84 1.36
N LEU A 74 15.82 26.87 1.94
CA LEU A 74 17.08 26.96 1.20
C LEU A 74 17.33 25.69 0.38
N CYS A 75 17.18 24.50 0.98
CA CYS A 75 17.31 23.24 0.26
C CYS A 75 16.33 23.18 -0.93
N ALA A 76 15.08 23.60 -0.71
CA ALA A 76 14.05 23.67 -1.74
C ALA A 76 14.39 24.71 -2.84
N GLY A 77 14.92 25.87 -2.48
CA GLY A 77 15.33 26.91 -3.41
C GLY A 77 16.66 26.64 -4.13
N LEU A 78 17.39 25.57 -3.79
CA LEU A 78 18.62 25.18 -4.47
C LEU A 78 18.48 23.89 -5.30
N HIS A 79 17.35 23.17 -5.21
CA HIS A 79 17.15 21.86 -5.84
C HIS A 79 17.50 21.83 -7.34
N ASP A 80 17.18 22.92 -8.04
CA ASP A 80 17.30 23.04 -9.49
C ASP A 80 18.55 23.83 -9.92
N ILE A 81 19.49 24.12 -9.00
CA ILE A 81 20.68 24.94 -9.30
C ILE A 81 21.56 24.32 -10.39
N GLY A 82 21.51 22.99 -10.53
CA GLY A 82 22.18 22.25 -11.60
C GLY A 82 21.64 22.51 -13.00
N LYS A 83 20.51 23.21 -13.16
CA LYS A 83 20.05 23.70 -14.47
C LYS A 83 20.95 24.79 -15.04
N LEU A 84 21.79 25.45 -14.23
CA LEU A 84 22.87 26.34 -14.65
C LEU A 84 24.09 25.53 -15.12
N SER A 85 23.88 24.75 -16.16
CA SER A 85 24.83 23.80 -16.76
C SER A 85 24.47 23.58 -18.23
N GLY A 86 25.05 22.55 -18.86
CA GLY A 86 24.71 22.09 -20.20
C GLY A 86 23.20 21.87 -20.42
N PHE A 87 22.43 21.69 -19.34
CA PHE A 87 20.96 21.63 -19.35
C PHE A 87 20.30 22.77 -20.14
N GLN A 88 20.84 24.00 -20.08
CA GLN A 88 20.25 25.15 -20.78
C GLN A 88 20.15 24.95 -22.30
N PHE A 89 20.96 24.04 -22.87
CA PHE A 89 21.02 23.72 -24.29
C PHE A 89 20.19 22.49 -24.68
N CYS A 90 19.56 21.78 -23.73
CA CYS A 90 18.69 20.64 -24.01
C CYS A 90 17.42 21.03 -24.78
N SER A 91 17.01 22.30 -24.72
CA SER A 91 15.90 22.84 -25.50
C SER A 91 16.39 23.88 -26.49
N ARG A 92 16.41 23.53 -27.78
CA ARG A 92 16.81 24.44 -28.86
C ARG A 92 16.03 25.76 -28.83
N ARG A 93 14.73 25.71 -28.49
CA ARG A 93 13.90 26.90 -28.36
C ARG A 93 14.32 27.74 -27.16
N ALA A 94 14.47 27.13 -25.99
CA ALA A 94 14.75 27.88 -24.77
C ALA A 94 16.14 28.53 -24.83
N ALA A 95 17.10 27.86 -25.46
CA ALA A 95 18.44 28.39 -25.69
C ALA A 95 18.46 29.69 -26.53
N LEU A 96 17.45 29.95 -27.37
CA LEU A 96 17.35 31.20 -28.15
C LEU A 96 17.10 32.44 -27.27
N PHE A 97 16.62 32.24 -26.04
CA PHE A 97 16.32 33.32 -25.11
C PHE A 97 17.47 33.60 -24.14
N LEU A 98 18.54 32.80 -24.17
CA LEU A 98 19.74 33.05 -23.36
C LEU A 98 20.43 34.34 -23.79
N SER A 99 20.96 35.08 -22.82
CA SER A 99 21.77 36.27 -23.12
C SER A 99 22.99 35.95 -23.98
N SER A 100 23.46 36.94 -24.76
CA SER A 100 24.66 36.83 -25.59
C SER A 100 25.89 36.39 -24.81
N ASP A 101 26.05 36.88 -23.58
CA ASP A 101 27.22 36.60 -22.74
C ASP A 101 27.27 35.13 -22.30
N LEU A 102 26.12 34.57 -21.89
CA LEU A 102 26.01 33.15 -21.53
C LEU A 102 26.12 32.23 -22.74
N THR A 103 25.64 32.69 -23.90
CA THR A 103 25.77 31.95 -25.17
C THR A 103 27.22 31.93 -25.64
N ALA A 104 27.97 33.02 -25.51
CA ALA A 104 29.40 33.05 -25.81
C ALA A 104 30.22 32.20 -24.82
N GLY A 105 29.79 32.13 -23.55
CA GLY A 105 30.42 31.30 -22.52
C GLY A 105 30.19 29.79 -22.66
N SER A 106 29.43 29.32 -23.66
CA SER A 106 29.07 27.91 -23.82
C SER A 106 29.95 27.12 -24.80
N GLU A 107 30.90 27.75 -25.49
CA GLU A 107 31.77 27.09 -26.50
C GLU A 107 32.59 25.91 -25.95
N ARG A 108 32.74 25.82 -24.63
CA ARG A 108 33.49 24.76 -23.93
C ARG A 108 32.59 23.79 -23.16
N MET A 109 31.27 23.90 -23.31
CA MET A 109 30.34 23.08 -22.55
C MET A 109 30.00 21.77 -23.27
N SER A 110 29.95 20.67 -22.51
CA SER A 110 29.52 19.38 -23.04
C SER A 110 28.03 19.40 -23.41
N THR A 111 27.69 18.77 -24.54
CA THR A 111 26.31 18.53 -24.98
C THR A 111 25.81 17.14 -24.58
N GLU A 112 26.61 16.36 -23.85
CA GLU A 112 26.18 15.07 -23.30
C GLU A 112 24.99 15.27 -22.36
N ARG A 113 24.02 14.35 -22.40
CA ARG A 113 22.82 14.45 -21.56
C ARG A 113 23.12 13.88 -20.18
N ALA A 114 23.39 14.75 -19.21
CA ALA A 114 23.41 14.41 -17.80
C ALA A 114 22.16 14.96 -17.08
N GLY A 115 21.77 14.30 -15.98
CA GLY A 115 20.72 14.78 -15.08
C GLY A 115 21.13 16.11 -14.42
N HIS A 116 20.21 17.07 -14.36
CA HIS A 116 20.48 18.36 -13.72
C HIS A 116 20.52 18.26 -12.19
N ASP A 117 19.90 17.23 -11.62
CA ASP A 117 20.06 16.81 -10.23
C ASP A 117 21.52 16.43 -9.93
N VAL A 118 22.13 15.57 -10.77
CA VAL A 118 23.54 15.17 -10.61
C VAL A 118 24.47 16.37 -10.79
N ALA A 119 24.17 17.26 -11.75
CA ALA A 119 24.92 18.50 -11.94
C ALA A 119 24.78 19.45 -10.74
N GLY A 120 23.59 19.55 -10.16
CA GLY A 120 23.34 20.38 -8.97
C GLY A 120 24.09 19.86 -7.75
N MET A 121 24.05 18.54 -7.53
CA MET A 121 24.80 17.87 -6.48
C MET A 121 26.31 18.13 -6.63
N THR A 122 26.85 18.00 -7.84
CA THR A 122 28.28 18.25 -8.11
C THR A 122 28.67 19.72 -7.85
N ALA A 123 27.79 20.67 -8.20
CA ALA A 123 28.04 22.10 -8.03
C ALA A 123 27.75 22.62 -6.62
N ALA A 124 27.15 21.82 -5.74
CA ALA A 124 26.64 22.27 -4.45
C ALA A 124 27.76 22.77 -3.53
N ALA A 125 28.92 22.10 -3.50
CA ALA A 125 30.04 22.49 -2.64
C ALA A 125 30.50 23.93 -2.89
N GLU A 126 30.77 24.29 -4.15
CA GLU A 126 31.18 25.66 -4.55
C GLU A 126 30.09 26.69 -4.21
N VAL A 127 28.81 26.34 -4.43
CA VAL A 127 27.69 27.23 -4.15
C VAL A 127 27.54 27.47 -2.64
N LEU A 128 27.62 26.43 -1.84
CA LEU A 128 27.43 26.49 -0.39
C LEU A 128 28.58 27.22 0.30
N GLU A 129 29.82 27.07 -0.18
CA GLU A 129 30.97 27.86 0.29
C GLU A 129 30.71 29.37 0.13
N VAL A 130 30.15 29.80 -1.01
CA VAL A 130 29.80 31.21 -1.24
C VAL A 130 28.70 31.70 -0.28
N LEU A 131 27.76 30.83 0.11
CA LEU A 131 26.71 31.15 1.08
C LEU A 131 27.20 31.13 2.54
N GLY A 132 28.48 30.86 2.78
CA GLY A 132 29.07 30.81 4.12
C GLY A 132 28.85 29.49 4.85
N PHE A 133 28.60 28.39 4.13
CA PHE A 133 28.66 27.05 4.70
C PHE A 133 30.12 26.62 4.72
N GLU A 134 30.70 26.54 5.92
CA GLU A 134 32.07 26.07 6.10
C GLU A 134 32.17 24.58 5.74
N ASP A 135 33.23 24.21 5.02
CA ASP A 135 33.54 22.82 4.70
C ASP A 135 34.16 22.16 5.94
N ASP A 136 33.30 21.57 6.79
CA ASP A 136 33.72 20.78 7.94
C ASP A 136 33.28 19.33 7.76
N GLU A 137 34.26 18.45 7.50
CA GLU A 137 34.11 16.98 7.47
C GLU A 137 33.37 16.44 8.71
N LYS A 138 33.35 17.17 9.83
CA LYS A 138 32.65 16.77 11.06
C LYS A 138 31.15 17.04 11.06
N THR A 139 30.66 18.03 10.32
CA THR A 139 29.24 18.43 10.35
C THR A 139 28.41 17.77 9.25
N GLY A 140 29.03 17.49 8.09
CA GLY A 140 28.38 16.89 6.92
C GLY A 140 27.21 17.71 6.34
N ALA A 141 27.07 18.98 6.73
CA ALA A 141 25.91 19.80 6.37
C ALA A 141 25.88 20.16 4.89
N ALA A 142 27.03 20.59 4.34
CA ALA A 142 27.13 20.95 2.93
C ALA A 142 26.92 19.72 2.02
N GLU A 143 27.54 18.59 2.38
CA GLU A 143 27.36 17.30 1.73
C GLU A 143 25.89 16.87 1.74
N ARG A 144 25.21 16.98 2.89
CA ARG A 144 23.79 16.62 2.99
C ARG A 144 22.90 17.46 2.09
N VAL A 145 23.16 18.77 2.02
CA VAL A 145 22.41 19.66 1.11
C VAL A 145 22.67 19.26 -0.35
N ALA A 146 23.91 18.90 -0.69
CA ALA A 146 24.25 18.37 -2.01
C ALA A 146 23.46 17.09 -2.35
N GLU A 147 23.37 16.14 -1.42
CA GLU A 147 22.59 14.91 -1.60
C GLU A 147 21.08 15.19 -1.77
N ILE A 148 20.53 16.17 -1.04
CA ILE A 148 19.12 16.59 -1.21
C ILE A 148 18.90 17.17 -2.62
N ILE A 149 19.83 18.00 -3.09
CA ILE A 149 19.81 18.56 -4.45
C ILE A 149 19.92 17.43 -5.48
N GLY A 150 20.81 16.46 -5.30
CA GLY A 150 20.92 15.29 -6.18
C GLY A 150 19.71 14.36 -6.12
N GLY A 151 18.99 14.36 -5.00
CA GLY A 151 17.90 13.42 -4.72
C GLY A 151 16.51 13.85 -5.16
N HIS A 152 16.32 15.10 -5.59
CA HIS A 152 14.98 15.69 -5.74
C HIS A 152 14.14 15.11 -6.89
N HIS A 153 14.72 14.33 -7.81
CA HIS A 153 13.95 13.53 -8.78
C HIS A 153 13.53 12.16 -8.23
N GLY A 154 13.78 11.92 -6.94
CA GLY A 154 13.36 10.73 -6.22
C GLY A 154 14.38 9.59 -6.22
N ARG A 155 15.62 9.80 -6.70
CA ARG A 155 16.72 8.83 -6.59
C ARG A 155 17.96 9.54 -6.07
N PHE A 156 18.62 8.97 -5.08
CA PHE A 156 19.87 9.50 -4.55
C PHE A 156 21.07 8.90 -5.29
N HIS A 157 22.11 9.70 -5.50
CA HIS A 157 23.30 9.35 -6.28
C HIS A 157 24.55 9.41 -5.39
N LEU A 158 25.57 8.65 -5.77
CA LEU A 158 26.92 8.81 -5.20
C LEU A 158 27.58 10.07 -5.78
N LEU A 159 28.26 10.84 -4.94
CA LEU A 159 29.00 12.04 -5.36
C LEU A 159 30.07 11.72 -6.43
N GLU A 160 30.66 10.52 -6.37
CA GLU A 160 31.63 10.04 -7.35
C GLU A 160 31.05 9.88 -8.77
N ASN A 161 29.72 9.71 -8.89
CA ASN A 161 29.01 9.64 -10.16
C ASN A 161 28.62 11.04 -10.70
N GLY A 162 29.28 12.08 -10.22
CA GLY A 162 29.06 13.47 -10.61
C GLY A 162 29.36 13.77 -12.09
N VAL A 163 29.12 15.01 -12.49
CA VAL A 163 29.38 15.48 -13.86
C VAL A 163 30.74 16.17 -13.97
N GLY A 164 31.37 16.13 -15.14
CA GLY A 164 32.64 16.82 -15.38
C GLY A 164 32.50 18.36 -15.40
N PRO A 165 33.58 19.11 -15.15
CA PRO A 165 33.59 20.59 -15.18
C PRO A 165 33.08 21.19 -16.50
N GLU A 166 33.29 20.49 -17.61
CA GLU A 166 32.77 20.84 -18.93
C GLU A 166 31.24 20.83 -19.00
N PHE A 167 30.54 20.03 -18.21
CA PHE A 167 29.08 20.07 -18.16
C PHE A 167 28.58 21.25 -17.30
N LEU A 168 29.28 21.57 -16.21
CA LEU A 168 28.95 22.71 -15.35
C LEU A 168 29.30 24.06 -15.98
N GLY A 169 30.22 24.10 -16.94
CA GLY A 169 30.70 25.31 -17.58
C GLY A 169 31.71 26.09 -16.73
N GLY A 170 32.34 27.10 -17.36
CA GLY A 170 33.45 27.86 -16.75
C GLY A 170 33.02 28.90 -15.69
N ALA A 171 33.95 29.79 -15.34
CA ALA A 171 33.78 30.78 -14.27
C ALA A 171 32.53 31.67 -14.38
N LEU A 172 32.06 31.95 -15.61
CA LEU A 172 30.82 32.71 -15.83
C LEU A 172 29.59 31.94 -15.31
N TRP A 173 29.51 30.65 -15.57
CA TRP A 173 28.41 29.78 -15.13
C TRP A 173 28.47 29.53 -13.62
N ALA A 174 29.67 29.36 -13.07
CA ALA A 174 29.89 29.33 -11.62
C ALA A 174 29.42 30.62 -10.94
N GLY A 175 29.77 31.79 -11.51
CA GLY A 175 29.30 33.09 -11.03
C GLY A 175 27.77 33.23 -11.06
N GLN A 176 27.10 32.69 -12.08
CA GLN A 176 25.63 32.68 -12.12
C GLN A 176 25.01 31.71 -11.10
N ARG A 177 25.59 30.53 -10.87
CA ARG A 177 25.17 29.62 -9.78
C ARG A 177 25.24 30.32 -8.43
N ALA A 178 26.38 30.95 -8.13
CA ALA A 178 26.56 31.73 -6.91
C ALA A 178 25.54 32.88 -6.79
N ALA A 179 25.30 33.65 -7.87
CA ALA A 179 24.35 34.76 -7.86
C ALA A 179 22.90 34.30 -7.65
N HIS A 180 22.47 33.21 -8.30
CA HIS A 180 21.14 32.64 -8.12
C HIS A 180 20.94 32.09 -6.71
N ALA A 181 21.93 31.36 -6.19
CA ALA A 181 21.91 30.84 -4.84
C ALA A 181 21.87 31.96 -3.78
N THR A 182 22.65 33.03 -3.97
CA THR A 182 22.66 34.21 -3.09
C THR A 182 21.29 34.89 -3.09
N ALA A 183 20.64 35.04 -4.25
CA ALA A 183 19.31 35.64 -4.32
C ALA A 183 18.25 34.83 -3.53
N VAL A 184 18.33 33.51 -3.56
CA VAL A 184 17.48 32.62 -2.75
C VAL A 184 17.82 32.74 -1.26
N HIS A 185 19.11 32.70 -0.91
CA HIS A 185 19.59 32.80 0.46
C HIS A 185 19.17 34.13 1.12
N ASP A 186 19.34 35.24 0.43
CA ASP A 186 18.93 36.58 0.88
C ASP A 186 17.41 36.67 1.06
N ALA A 187 16.62 36.10 0.14
CA ALA A 187 15.15 36.10 0.24
C ALA A 187 14.65 35.32 1.47
N LEU A 188 15.45 34.36 1.97
CA LEU A 188 15.19 33.57 3.17
C LEU A 188 15.77 34.18 4.46
N GLY A 189 16.34 35.39 4.38
CA GLY A 189 16.96 36.06 5.52
C GLY A 189 18.37 35.57 5.84
N ALA A 190 19.08 35.03 4.85
CA ALA A 190 20.46 34.55 4.94
C ALA A 190 20.69 33.56 6.10
N PRO A 191 19.99 32.41 6.14
CA PRO A 191 20.16 31.43 7.21
C PRO A 191 21.61 30.95 7.31
N ALA A 192 22.17 30.96 8.52
CA ALA A 192 23.51 30.46 8.79
C ALA A 192 23.56 28.93 8.71
N ALA A 193 24.68 28.38 8.26
CA ALA A 193 24.91 26.94 8.12
C ALA A 193 24.64 26.17 9.43
N PRO A 194 23.94 25.03 9.38
CA PRO A 194 23.66 24.23 10.58
C PRO A 194 24.93 23.53 11.08
N GLY A 195 24.99 23.24 12.38
CA GLY A 195 26.12 22.54 12.99
C GLY A 195 26.15 21.03 12.74
N SER A 196 25.09 20.48 12.15
CA SER A 196 25.00 19.08 11.70
C SER A 196 23.90 18.96 10.65
N PHE A 197 23.89 17.87 9.88
CA PHE A 197 22.70 17.51 9.10
C PHE A 197 22.56 15.98 8.95
N GLU A 198 21.79 15.37 9.85
CA GLU A 198 21.53 13.93 9.85
C GLU A 198 20.79 13.46 8.59
N ALA A 199 21.21 12.30 8.05
CA ALA A 199 20.61 11.68 6.87
C ALA A 199 19.09 11.47 7.02
N SER A 200 18.64 10.93 8.15
CA SER A 200 17.20 10.66 8.36
C SER A 200 16.36 11.94 8.40
N ALA A 201 16.90 13.06 8.88
CA ALA A 201 16.21 14.34 8.82
C ALA A 201 16.14 14.84 7.36
N ALA A 202 17.23 14.70 6.62
CA ALA A 202 17.29 15.06 5.22
C ALA A 202 16.30 14.28 4.34
N VAL A 203 15.94 13.04 4.69
CA VAL A 203 14.85 12.31 3.99
C VAL A 203 13.53 13.08 4.02
N LEU A 204 13.14 13.63 5.18
CA LEU A 204 11.94 14.46 5.28
C LEU A 204 12.09 15.75 4.47
N VAL A 205 13.26 16.39 4.55
CA VAL A 205 13.54 17.62 3.79
C VAL A 205 13.44 17.35 2.28
N THR A 206 14.03 16.29 1.76
CA THR A 206 13.91 15.89 0.35
C THR A 206 12.46 15.65 -0.04
N GLY A 207 11.67 14.99 0.80
CA GLY A 207 10.23 14.85 0.57
C GLY A 207 9.53 16.21 0.42
N VAL A 208 9.87 17.19 1.26
CA VAL A 208 9.32 18.55 1.19
C VAL A 208 9.77 19.27 -0.07
N VAL A 209 11.04 19.14 -0.45
CA VAL A 209 11.59 19.71 -1.71
C VAL A 209 10.82 19.19 -2.92
N ILE A 210 10.64 17.86 -3.00
CA ILE A 210 9.89 17.20 -4.08
C ILE A 210 8.45 17.74 -4.13
N LEU A 211 7.77 17.78 -2.97
CA LEU A 211 6.39 18.23 -2.89
C LEU A 211 6.25 19.71 -3.28
N ALA A 212 7.18 20.56 -2.84
CA ALA A 212 7.20 21.97 -3.17
C ALA A 212 7.37 22.19 -4.68
N ASP A 213 8.34 21.52 -5.32
CA ASP A 213 8.56 21.61 -6.77
C ASP A 213 7.31 21.16 -7.55
N TRP A 214 6.70 20.04 -7.16
CA TRP A 214 5.51 19.54 -7.85
C TRP A 214 4.31 20.48 -7.74
N LEU A 215 4.13 21.17 -6.60
CA LEU A 215 3.01 22.08 -6.40
C LEU A 215 3.16 23.37 -7.19
N VAL A 216 4.38 23.93 -7.29
CA VAL A 216 4.64 25.14 -8.09
C VAL A 216 4.87 24.83 -9.58
N SER A 217 5.02 23.56 -9.96
CA SER A 217 5.19 23.12 -11.34
C SER A 217 3.89 22.77 -12.07
N GLN A 218 2.74 23.09 -11.48
CA GLN A 218 1.43 22.88 -12.14
C GLN A 218 1.32 23.76 -13.39
N GLU A 219 0.95 23.16 -14.53
CA GLU A 219 0.97 23.84 -15.84
C GLU A 219 0.11 25.11 -15.86
N GLY A 220 -1.09 25.05 -15.25
CA GLY A 220 -2.01 26.18 -15.17
C GLY A 220 -1.41 27.38 -14.41
N TYR A 221 -0.77 27.10 -13.26
CA TYR A 221 -0.09 28.10 -12.45
C TYR A 221 1.10 28.71 -13.21
N LEU A 222 2.00 27.90 -13.75
CA LEU A 222 3.17 28.39 -14.47
C LEU A 222 2.80 29.21 -15.73
N ARG A 223 1.78 28.81 -16.50
CA ARG A 223 1.30 29.60 -17.65
C ARG A 223 0.81 30.99 -17.24
N GLN A 224 0.15 31.10 -16.08
CA GLN A 224 -0.27 32.39 -15.55
C GLN A 224 0.95 33.24 -15.15
N ARG A 225 1.91 32.66 -14.44
CA ARG A 225 3.14 33.36 -14.02
C ARG A 225 4.00 33.80 -15.21
N GLN A 226 4.12 32.97 -16.24
CA GLN A 226 4.86 33.28 -17.46
C GLN A 226 4.35 34.53 -18.17
N ARG A 227 3.03 34.77 -18.17
CA ARG A 227 2.42 35.91 -18.86
C ARG A 227 2.69 37.25 -18.18
N THR A 228 2.97 37.26 -16.88
CA THR A 228 3.15 38.50 -16.12
C THR A 228 4.16 38.26 -15.01
N LEU A 229 5.42 38.51 -15.32
CA LEU A 229 6.51 38.48 -14.35
C LEU A 229 6.43 39.70 -13.43
N ASP A 230 6.68 39.49 -12.14
CA ASP A 230 6.71 40.57 -11.15
C ASP A 230 7.93 41.48 -11.33
N PRO A 231 7.82 42.80 -11.01
CA PRO A 231 8.88 43.79 -11.28
C PRO A 231 10.21 43.54 -10.58
N SER A 232 10.19 42.85 -9.43
CA SER A 232 11.38 42.50 -8.65
C SER A 232 11.28 41.06 -8.12
N LEU A 233 12.43 40.46 -7.78
CA LEU A 233 12.46 39.12 -7.16
C LEU A 233 11.81 39.11 -5.77
N THR A 234 11.90 40.22 -5.03
CA THR A 234 11.24 40.34 -3.71
C THR A 234 9.72 40.37 -3.84
N ASP A 235 9.18 41.13 -4.80
CA ASP A 235 7.74 41.16 -5.05
C ASP A 235 7.25 39.81 -5.58
N HIS A 236 8.07 39.16 -6.41
CA HIS A 236 7.83 37.80 -6.87
C HIS A 236 7.68 36.83 -5.69
N PHE A 237 8.66 36.78 -4.79
CA PHE A 237 8.65 35.89 -3.62
C PHE A 237 7.43 36.13 -2.72
N ARG A 238 7.09 37.39 -2.43
CA ARG A 238 5.88 37.75 -1.65
C ARG A 238 4.59 37.27 -2.32
N ARG A 239 4.51 37.37 -3.65
CA ARG A 239 3.33 36.90 -4.39
C ARG A 239 3.19 35.39 -4.29
N VAL A 240 4.27 34.63 -4.43
CA VAL A 240 4.20 33.17 -4.29
C VAL A 240 3.78 32.75 -2.89
N GLN A 241 4.29 33.44 -1.86
CA GLN A 241 3.84 33.20 -0.48
C GLN A 241 2.33 33.42 -0.31
N ALA A 242 1.74 34.40 -1.03
CA ALA A 242 0.30 34.62 -1.04
C ALA A 242 -0.47 33.54 -1.85
N ASP A 243 0.11 33.04 -2.93
CA ASP A 243 -0.50 32.02 -3.80
C ASP A 243 -0.43 30.60 -3.20
N ALA A 244 0.56 30.32 -2.35
CA ALA A 244 0.87 28.99 -1.80
C ALA A 244 -0.33 28.30 -1.13
N ALA A 245 -1.12 29.03 -0.34
CA ALA A 245 -2.31 28.49 0.32
C ALA A 245 -3.38 28.05 -0.69
N THR A 246 -3.50 28.75 -1.81
CA THR A 246 -4.44 28.38 -2.88
C THR A 246 -3.93 27.15 -3.63
N LEU A 247 -2.64 27.10 -3.97
CA LEU A 247 -2.02 25.93 -4.61
C LEU A 247 -2.18 24.66 -3.77
N LEU A 248 -2.00 24.75 -2.45
CA LEU A 248 -2.16 23.62 -1.54
C LEU A 248 -3.62 23.15 -1.45
N ARG A 249 -4.58 24.10 -1.37
CA ARG A 249 -6.02 23.80 -1.37
C ARG A 249 -6.47 23.16 -2.69
N ASP A 250 -6.08 23.73 -3.83
CA ASP A 250 -6.44 23.22 -5.15
C ASP A 250 -5.84 21.82 -5.40
N ALA A 251 -4.68 21.54 -4.81
CA ALA A 251 -4.09 20.20 -4.80
C ALA A 251 -4.79 19.21 -3.85
N GLY A 252 -5.71 19.65 -2.98
CA GLY A 252 -6.39 18.81 -1.99
C GLY A 252 -5.53 18.44 -0.78
N LEU A 253 -4.47 19.20 -0.50
CA LEU A 253 -3.52 18.95 0.59
C LEU A 253 -3.66 19.91 1.77
N ALA A 254 -4.58 20.87 1.68
CA ALA A 254 -4.86 21.75 2.81
C ALA A 254 -5.49 20.93 3.94
N PRO A 255 -5.05 21.11 5.20
CA PRO A 255 -5.63 20.41 6.33
C PRO A 255 -7.12 20.72 6.49
N VAL A 256 -7.93 19.68 6.66
CA VAL A 256 -9.34 19.77 6.99
C VAL A 256 -9.54 19.34 8.44
N GLU A 257 -10.08 20.24 9.26
CA GLU A 257 -10.45 19.90 10.64
C GLU A 257 -11.79 19.15 10.65
N LEU A 258 -11.80 17.99 11.31
CA LEU A 258 -13.01 17.19 11.49
C LEU A 258 -13.81 17.68 12.70
N VAL A 259 -15.11 17.85 12.53
CA VAL A 259 -16.04 18.03 13.65
C VAL A 259 -16.32 16.64 14.23
N ARG A 260 -15.51 16.26 15.22
CA ARG A 260 -15.62 14.94 15.87
C ARG A 260 -16.96 14.82 16.60
N LYS A 261 -17.80 13.90 16.14
CA LYS A 261 -19.11 13.57 16.73
C LYS A 261 -18.98 12.44 17.76
N ASP A 262 -20.09 12.12 18.40
CA ASP A 262 -20.18 10.94 19.27
C ASP A 262 -20.06 9.63 18.45
N PHE A 263 -19.91 8.49 19.13
CA PHE A 263 -19.65 7.21 18.48
C PHE A 263 -20.73 6.81 17.47
N ALA A 264 -22.01 6.92 17.86
CA ALA A 264 -23.13 6.49 17.04
C ALA A 264 -23.24 7.35 15.77
N GLU A 265 -23.15 8.68 15.93
CA GLU A 265 -23.20 9.62 14.80
C GLU A 265 -21.95 9.50 13.91
N ALA A 266 -20.75 9.38 14.50
CA ALA A 266 -19.49 9.30 13.76
C ALA A 266 -19.48 8.10 12.81
N TYR A 267 -19.92 6.92 13.26
CA TYR A 267 -19.88 5.70 12.46
C TYR A 267 -21.20 5.34 11.78
N GLY A 268 -22.28 6.09 12.06
CA GLY A 268 -23.62 5.79 11.53
C GLY A 268 -24.14 4.43 12.02
N ILE A 269 -23.79 4.06 13.25
CA ILE A 269 -24.15 2.77 13.86
C ILE A 269 -25.24 3.01 14.89
N ALA A 270 -26.32 2.24 14.83
CA ALA A 270 -27.32 2.22 15.88
C ALA A 270 -26.77 1.45 17.10
N GLY A 271 -26.63 2.14 18.24
CA GLY A 271 -26.22 1.53 19.51
C GLY A 271 -24.97 2.18 20.13
N GLU A 272 -24.53 1.59 21.24
CA GLU A 272 -23.37 2.03 22.02
C GLU A 272 -22.09 1.30 21.57
N PRO A 273 -20.90 1.90 21.80
CA PRO A 273 -19.63 1.20 21.60
C PRO A 273 -19.56 -0.09 22.40
N ASN A 274 -18.97 -1.13 21.81
CA ASN A 274 -18.74 -2.39 22.49
C ASN A 274 -17.66 -2.25 23.59
N PRO A 275 -17.50 -3.24 24.48
CA PRO A 275 -16.51 -3.14 25.57
C PRO A 275 -15.08 -2.90 25.11
N LEU A 276 -14.65 -3.46 23.96
CA LEU A 276 -13.34 -3.18 23.38
C LEU A 276 -13.20 -1.71 22.97
N GLN A 277 -14.15 -1.19 22.18
CA GLN A 277 -14.17 0.21 21.72
C GLN A 277 -14.24 1.19 22.89
N GLN A 278 -15.13 0.92 23.86
CA GLN A 278 -15.26 1.72 25.07
C GLN A 278 -13.95 1.72 25.88
N SER A 279 -13.26 0.59 25.99
CA SER A 279 -11.97 0.54 26.70
C SER A 279 -10.90 1.43 26.05
N VAL A 280 -10.87 1.53 24.71
CA VAL A 280 -9.97 2.44 24.01
C VAL A 280 -10.33 3.89 24.36
N MET A 281 -11.62 4.23 24.31
CA MET A 281 -12.12 5.57 24.60
C MET A 281 -11.82 6.02 26.04
N ASP A 282 -11.93 5.11 27.00
CA ASP A 282 -11.79 5.42 28.43
C ASP A 282 -10.33 5.37 28.93
N GLU A 283 -9.54 4.43 28.43
CA GLU A 283 -8.26 4.04 29.06
C GLU A 283 -7.03 4.43 28.24
N LEU A 284 -7.13 4.57 26.90
CA LEU A 284 -5.96 4.83 26.05
C LEU A 284 -5.33 6.21 26.32
N LEU A 285 -6.13 7.25 26.56
CA LEU A 285 -5.60 8.60 26.81
C LEU A 285 -4.69 8.63 28.05
N ALA A 286 -5.04 7.88 29.10
CA ALA A 286 -4.23 7.76 30.30
C ALA A 286 -2.92 6.98 30.05
N ALA A 287 -2.94 6.05 29.09
CA ALA A 287 -1.77 5.25 28.71
C ALA A 287 -0.71 6.03 27.93
N VAL A 288 -1.11 6.98 27.07
CA VAL A 288 -0.19 7.81 26.27
C VAL A 288 0.71 8.69 27.15
N GLY A 289 0.17 9.23 28.25
CA GLY A 289 0.93 10.08 29.17
C GLY A 289 1.33 11.44 28.58
N ALA A 290 1.80 12.36 29.44
CA ALA A 290 2.25 13.68 29.00
C ALA A 290 3.70 13.63 28.49
N GLY A 291 3.99 14.33 27.39
CA GLY A 291 5.36 14.47 26.85
C GLY A 291 5.87 13.30 25.99
N SER A 292 5.01 12.32 25.68
CA SER A 292 5.30 11.21 24.78
C SER A 292 5.58 11.68 23.33
N ARG A 293 6.43 10.95 22.62
CA ARG A 293 6.75 11.15 21.19
C ARG A 293 6.38 9.91 20.38
N GLY A 294 5.09 9.76 20.12
CA GLY A 294 4.53 8.62 19.41
C GLY A 294 4.38 7.37 20.29
N GLY A 295 3.78 6.34 19.73
CA GLY A 295 3.71 5.02 20.36
C GLY A 295 3.11 3.99 19.42
N ILE A 296 3.16 2.73 19.82
CA ILE A 296 2.62 1.62 19.04
C ILE A 296 1.55 0.87 19.85
N MET A 297 0.37 0.76 19.25
CA MET A 297 -0.77 0.02 19.78
C MET A 297 -0.96 -1.28 18.99
N LEU A 298 -1.23 -2.38 19.67
CA LEU A 298 -1.61 -3.64 19.07
C LEU A 298 -2.97 -4.07 19.62
N VAL A 299 -3.95 -4.23 18.73
CA VAL A 299 -5.32 -4.66 19.03
C VAL A 299 -5.51 -6.08 18.50
N THR A 300 -5.79 -7.03 19.39
CA THR A 300 -6.03 -8.43 19.05
C THR A 300 -7.43 -8.83 19.44
N ALA A 301 -8.30 -9.07 18.45
CA ALA A 301 -9.70 -9.45 18.67
C ALA A 301 -10.28 -10.18 17.45
N ALA A 302 -11.34 -10.96 17.63
CA ALA A 302 -11.91 -11.78 16.57
C ALA A 302 -12.50 -10.92 15.41
N PRO A 303 -12.59 -11.44 14.17
CA PRO A 303 -13.17 -10.72 13.03
C PRO A 303 -14.63 -10.36 13.28
N GLY A 304 -15.01 -9.08 13.31
CA GLY A 304 -16.36 -8.64 13.68
C GLY A 304 -16.48 -8.03 15.09
N ASP A 305 -15.43 -8.05 15.90
CA ASP A 305 -15.41 -7.41 17.23
C ASP A 305 -15.25 -5.88 17.18
N GLY A 306 -15.46 -5.26 16.02
CA GLY A 306 -15.36 -3.81 15.87
C GLY A 306 -13.93 -3.26 15.98
N LYS A 307 -12.92 -4.03 15.57
CA LYS A 307 -11.50 -3.61 15.54
C LYS A 307 -11.28 -2.32 14.75
N SER A 308 -11.97 -2.16 13.62
CA SER A 308 -11.82 -0.99 12.75
C SER A 308 -12.28 0.29 13.46
N GLU A 309 -13.45 0.28 14.12
CA GLU A 309 -13.89 1.41 14.97
C GLU A 309 -12.96 1.63 16.16
N ALA A 310 -12.48 0.57 16.81
CA ALA A 310 -11.50 0.72 17.89
C ALA A 310 -10.20 1.39 17.41
N ALA A 311 -9.79 1.12 16.17
CA ALA A 311 -8.64 1.76 15.53
C ALA A 311 -8.89 3.24 15.21
N LEU A 312 -10.10 3.59 14.76
CA LEU A 312 -10.49 4.97 14.48
C LEU A 312 -10.66 5.80 15.77
N GLU A 313 -11.15 5.20 16.85
CA GLU A 313 -11.14 5.83 18.18
C GLU A 313 -9.73 5.97 18.73
N ALA A 314 -8.87 4.97 18.54
CA ALA A 314 -7.45 5.07 18.88
C ALA A 314 -6.79 6.20 18.08
N GLU A 315 -7.04 6.30 16.77
CA GLU A 315 -6.59 7.40 15.93
C GLU A 315 -7.03 8.74 16.51
N ARG A 316 -8.32 8.91 16.84
CA ARG A 316 -8.85 10.16 17.39
C ARG A 316 -8.09 10.61 18.66
N ILE A 317 -7.71 9.66 19.51
CA ILE A 317 -6.96 9.91 20.76
C ILE A 317 -5.49 10.22 20.45
N LEU A 318 -4.85 9.39 19.64
CA LEU A 318 -3.43 9.48 19.31
C LEU A 318 -3.13 10.72 18.45
N SER A 319 -3.98 11.05 17.48
CA SER A 319 -3.81 12.24 16.64
C SER A 319 -3.94 13.52 17.44
N LYS A 320 -4.87 13.57 18.41
CA LYS A 320 -4.96 14.69 19.36
C LYS A 320 -3.73 14.77 20.27
N ALA A 321 -3.20 13.64 20.73
CA ALA A 321 -2.03 13.61 21.62
C ALA A 321 -0.73 14.00 20.90
N PHE A 322 -0.55 13.60 19.64
CA PHE A 322 0.69 13.75 18.88
C PHE A 322 0.63 14.80 17.77
N GLY A 323 -0.54 15.41 17.53
CA GLY A 323 -0.73 16.45 16.53
C GLY A 323 -0.62 15.95 15.08
N THR A 324 -0.99 14.70 14.79
CA THR A 324 -1.01 14.19 13.40
C THR A 324 -2.20 14.75 12.63
N HIS A 325 -2.03 15.04 11.34
CA HIS A 325 -3.08 15.68 10.53
C HIS A 325 -4.12 14.70 9.97
N GLY A 326 -3.87 13.40 9.98
CA GLY A 326 -4.83 12.38 9.53
C GLY A 326 -4.32 10.96 9.74
N TYR A 327 -4.74 10.01 8.91
CA TYR A 327 -4.33 8.61 9.04
C TYR A 327 -4.14 7.90 7.69
N ALA A 328 -3.26 6.90 7.68
CA ALA A 328 -3.16 5.90 6.62
C ALA A 328 -3.74 4.58 7.13
N PHE A 329 -4.84 4.11 6.53
CA PHE A 329 -5.49 2.85 6.86
C PHE A 329 -5.13 1.79 5.81
N LEU A 330 -4.28 0.85 6.21
CA LEU A 330 -3.61 -0.06 5.29
C LEU A 330 -4.08 -1.51 5.46
N LEU A 331 -4.42 -2.16 4.36
CA LEU A 331 -5.02 -3.49 4.35
C LEU A 331 -4.22 -4.49 3.48
N PRO A 332 -4.38 -5.80 3.68
CA PRO A 332 -3.61 -6.81 2.94
C PRO A 332 -3.94 -6.90 1.45
N THR A 333 -5.16 -6.54 1.02
CA THR A 333 -5.57 -6.68 -0.38
C THR A 333 -6.36 -5.47 -0.89
N MET A 334 -6.44 -5.36 -2.22
CA MET A 334 -7.20 -4.29 -2.89
C MET A 334 -8.69 -4.34 -2.52
N ALA A 335 -9.31 -5.53 -2.57
CA ALA A 335 -10.74 -5.68 -2.29
C ALA A 335 -11.11 -5.24 -0.85
N THR A 336 -10.27 -5.58 0.13
CA THR A 336 -10.45 -5.11 1.51
C THR A 336 -10.25 -3.60 1.62
N SER A 337 -9.34 -3.03 0.80
CA SER A 337 -9.09 -1.58 0.75
C SER A 337 -10.28 -0.80 0.19
N ASP A 338 -10.90 -1.28 -0.90
CA ASP A 338 -12.12 -0.70 -1.46
C ASP A 338 -13.25 -0.65 -0.41
N GLN A 339 -13.51 -1.77 0.27
CA GLN A 339 -14.56 -1.84 1.29
C GLN A 339 -14.28 -0.93 2.49
N MET A 340 -13.02 -0.86 2.93
CA MET A 340 -12.63 0.02 4.04
C MET A 340 -12.72 1.49 3.64
N HIS A 341 -12.39 1.83 2.39
CA HIS A 341 -12.51 3.19 1.88
C HIS A 341 -13.96 3.67 1.96
N ASP A 342 -14.94 2.87 1.54
CA ASP A 342 -16.36 3.23 1.63
C ASP A 342 -16.85 3.42 3.07
N ARG A 343 -16.29 2.64 4.01
CA ARG A 343 -16.60 2.76 5.44
C ARG A 343 -16.01 4.04 6.03
N VAL A 344 -14.74 4.32 5.73
CA VAL A 344 -14.02 5.53 6.14
C VAL A 344 -14.66 6.78 5.53
N ALA A 345 -15.03 6.75 4.25
CA ALA A 345 -15.71 7.85 3.56
C ALA A 345 -17.01 8.25 4.27
N ARG A 346 -17.83 7.25 4.64
CA ARG A 346 -19.06 7.47 5.43
C ARG A 346 -18.74 8.08 6.79
N ALA A 347 -17.76 7.54 7.51
CA ALA A 347 -17.39 8.05 8.82
C ALA A 347 -16.84 9.48 8.79
N LEU A 348 -16.06 9.85 7.76
CA LEU A 348 -15.55 11.20 7.56
C LEU A 348 -16.66 12.17 7.16
N SER A 349 -17.56 11.77 6.25
CA SER A 349 -18.72 12.58 5.85
C SER A 349 -19.62 12.89 7.06
N ASN A 350 -19.86 11.90 7.93
CA ASN A 350 -20.59 12.11 9.17
C ASN A 350 -19.91 13.13 10.11
N GLN A 351 -18.58 13.27 10.05
CA GLN A 351 -17.77 14.17 10.90
C GLN A 351 -17.44 15.51 10.23
N SER A 352 -18.28 15.96 9.29
CA SER A 352 -18.10 17.22 8.55
C SER A 352 -16.81 17.29 7.72
N GLY A 353 -16.24 16.14 7.35
CA GLY A 353 -15.06 16.05 6.50
C GLY A 353 -15.33 16.28 5.01
N GLU A 354 -16.38 17.04 4.65
CA GLU A 354 -16.61 17.45 3.25
C GLU A 354 -15.36 18.18 2.73
N ASP A 355 -14.89 17.83 1.52
CA ASP A 355 -13.62 18.30 0.92
C ASP A 355 -12.30 17.82 1.59
N ALA A 356 -12.33 16.87 2.54
CA ALA A 356 -11.13 16.32 3.19
C ALA A 356 -10.19 15.52 2.27
N GLY A 357 -10.60 15.26 1.03
CA GLY A 357 -9.77 14.62 0.01
C GLY A 357 -9.32 13.20 0.38
N LEU A 358 -10.26 12.32 0.75
CA LEU A 358 -9.96 10.91 1.04
C LEU A 358 -9.44 10.22 -0.23
N THR A 359 -8.27 9.58 -0.15
CA THR A 359 -7.71 8.80 -1.26
C THR A 359 -7.81 7.30 -1.03
N LEU A 360 -7.98 6.59 -2.14
CA LEU A 360 -7.81 5.14 -2.22
C LEU A 360 -6.47 4.84 -2.91
N VAL A 361 -5.62 4.01 -2.29
CA VAL A 361 -4.23 3.80 -2.73
C VAL A 361 -3.94 2.32 -2.97
N HIS A 362 -3.98 1.92 -4.23
CA HIS A 362 -3.43 0.66 -4.73
C HIS A 362 -3.29 0.72 -6.25
N SER A 363 -2.64 -0.29 -6.85
CA SER A 363 -2.29 -0.34 -8.29
C SER A 363 -3.48 -0.26 -9.25
N MET A 364 -4.71 -0.39 -8.75
CA MET A 364 -5.96 -0.35 -9.51
C MET A 364 -6.97 0.65 -8.94
N ALA A 365 -6.57 1.51 -8.00
CA ALA A 365 -7.50 2.42 -7.31
C ALA A 365 -8.26 3.32 -8.29
N TRP A 366 -7.61 3.77 -9.37
CA TRP A 366 -8.19 4.58 -10.44
C TRP A 366 -9.35 3.89 -11.22
N LEU A 367 -9.54 2.57 -11.08
CA LEU A 367 -10.68 1.82 -11.65
C LEU A 367 -11.89 1.75 -10.71
N SER A 368 -11.66 2.00 -9.42
CA SER A 368 -12.68 1.98 -8.38
C SER A 368 -13.69 3.11 -8.60
N ARG A 369 -14.93 2.91 -8.13
CA ARG A 369 -15.99 3.94 -8.16
C ARG A 369 -15.62 5.19 -7.35
N ALA A 370 -14.60 5.10 -6.49
CA ALA A 370 -13.95 6.23 -5.84
C ALA A 370 -13.40 7.28 -6.83
N TYR A 371 -13.22 6.94 -8.11
CA TYR A 371 -12.78 7.85 -9.19
C TYR A 371 -13.76 7.81 -10.38
N ALA A 372 -14.34 8.94 -10.80
CA ALA A 372 -15.34 9.00 -11.88
C ALA A 372 -14.74 8.93 -13.31
N ASP A 373 -15.56 8.56 -14.30
CA ASP A 373 -15.15 8.36 -15.71
C ASP A 373 -14.74 9.64 -16.45
N GLU A 374 -15.38 10.77 -16.16
CA GLU A 374 -15.08 12.10 -16.75
C GLU A 374 -13.82 12.76 -16.16
N ASP A 375 -13.23 12.12 -15.14
CA ASP A 375 -12.26 12.67 -14.20
C ASP A 375 -10.84 12.06 -14.33
N LEU A 376 -10.63 11.16 -15.29
CA LEU A 376 -9.40 10.36 -15.37
C LEU A 376 -8.21 11.05 -16.06
N GLY A 377 -8.40 12.25 -16.61
CA GLY A 377 -7.25 13.09 -16.93
C GLY A 377 -6.64 13.55 -15.60
N GLY A 378 -5.42 13.16 -15.25
CA GLY A 378 -4.67 13.82 -14.17
C GLY A 378 -4.36 15.27 -14.53
N GLU A 379 -4.08 16.12 -13.54
CA GLU A 379 -3.57 17.47 -13.81
C GLU A 379 -2.10 17.35 -14.18
N ALA A 380 -1.71 17.85 -15.36
CA ALA A 380 -0.34 17.78 -15.83
C ALA A 380 0.57 18.63 -14.93
N VAL A 381 1.58 17.99 -14.33
CA VAL A 381 2.67 18.66 -13.62
C VAL A 381 3.83 18.73 -14.59
N VAL A 382 4.32 19.93 -14.87
CA VAL A 382 5.44 20.15 -15.80
C VAL A 382 6.75 19.77 -15.11
N THR A 383 7.04 18.47 -15.08
CA THR A 383 8.38 17.94 -14.76
C THR A 383 9.20 17.78 -16.04
N CYS A 384 10.52 17.77 -15.93
CA CYS A 384 11.42 17.58 -17.08
C CYS A 384 11.28 16.18 -17.71
N ASP A 385 10.80 15.22 -16.92
CA ASP A 385 10.31 13.91 -17.37
C ASP A 385 8.80 14.02 -17.67
N GLY A 386 8.41 13.68 -18.90
CA GLY A 386 7.07 13.95 -19.42
C GLY A 386 5.98 13.03 -18.87
N ASP A 387 4.77 13.57 -18.77
CA ASP A 387 3.49 12.91 -19.12
C ASP A 387 2.37 13.98 -19.24
N GLU A 388 1.60 13.93 -20.33
CA GLU A 388 0.60 14.93 -20.75
C GLU A 388 -0.85 14.42 -20.61
N ALA A 389 -1.78 15.28 -20.15
CA ALA A 389 -3.22 15.18 -20.44
C ALA A 389 -3.94 16.55 -20.29
N PRO A 390 -4.96 16.89 -21.13
CA PRO A 390 -5.56 18.23 -21.17
C PRO A 390 -6.70 18.46 -20.16
N ALA A 391 -7.08 19.73 -19.98
CA ALA A 391 -8.04 20.22 -19.00
C ALA A 391 -9.51 20.23 -19.48
N GLY A 392 -10.42 19.65 -18.68
CA GLY A 392 -11.88 19.72 -18.82
C GLY A 392 -12.54 20.57 -17.72
N ARG A 393 -13.75 21.10 -18.00
CA ARG A 393 -14.46 22.14 -17.22
C ARG A 393 -15.13 21.63 -15.94
N ARG A 394 -15.21 22.52 -14.94
CA ARG A 394 -15.76 22.35 -13.58
C ARG A 394 -17.30 22.19 -13.54
N ARG A 395 -17.79 21.29 -12.67
CA ARG A 395 -19.13 21.34 -12.05
C ARG A 395 -18.97 21.10 -10.54
N ARG A 396 -19.69 21.86 -9.71
CA ARG A 396 -19.65 21.79 -8.24
C ARG A 396 -20.88 21.04 -7.73
N GLU A 397 -20.68 19.88 -7.12
CA GLU A 397 -21.54 19.27 -6.11
C GLU A 397 -20.62 18.76 -4.99
N ALA A 398 -21.12 18.67 -3.76
CA ALA A 398 -20.33 18.30 -2.57
C ALA A 398 -19.73 16.89 -2.73
N ASP A 399 -18.39 16.79 -2.73
CA ASP A 399 -17.68 15.60 -3.20
C ASP A 399 -16.51 15.23 -2.27
N MET A 400 -16.51 14.01 -1.72
CA MET A 400 -15.40 13.46 -0.92
C MET A 400 -14.21 12.99 -1.79
N ARG A 401 -14.28 13.18 -3.11
CA ARG A 401 -13.30 12.71 -4.09
C ARG A 401 -11.97 13.46 -3.98
N PRO A 402 -10.83 12.79 -4.20
CA PRO A 402 -9.54 13.45 -4.22
C PRO A 402 -9.42 14.41 -5.40
N GLY A 403 -8.82 15.57 -5.13
CA GLY A 403 -8.46 16.57 -6.14
C GLY A 403 -7.64 15.95 -7.28
N ARG A 404 -7.77 16.53 -8.48
CA ARG A 404 -7.14 16.02 -9.71
C ARG A 404 -5.63 15.82 -9.59
N TRP A 405 -4.95 16.65 -8.78
CA TRP A 405 -3.52 16.59 -8.51
C TRP A 405 -3.09 15.35 -7.69
N LEU A 406 -3.90 14.92 -6.71
CA LEU A 406 -3.59 13.76 -5.84
C LEU A 406 -3.69 12.41 -6.54
N ARG A 407 -4.16 12.40 -7.80
CA ARG A 407 -4.27 11.20 -8.63
C ARG A 407 -2.89 10.77 -9.16
N GLY A 408 -2.71 9.48 -9.42
CA GLY A 408 -1.43 8.89 -9.87
C GLY A 408 -0.89 7.83 -8.89
N SER A 409 0.25 7.22 -9.19
CA SER A 409 0.79 6.10 -8.39
C SER A 409 1.54 6.51 -7.12
N LYS A 410 1.98 7.77 -7.02
CA LYS A 410 2.90 8.23 -5.95
C LYS A 410 2.31 9.30 -5.02
N ARG A 411 1.31 10.04 -5.48
CA ARG A 411 0.69 11.18 -4.78
C ARG A 411 -0.43 10.84 -3.80
N PRO A 412 -1.23 9.76 -3.97
CA PRO A 412 -2.39 9.53 -3.11
C PRO A 412 -2.05 9.40 -1.62
N LEU A 413 -0.88 8.88 -1.26
CA LEU A 413 -0.44 8.79 0.14
C LEU A 413 -0.23 10.16 0.82
N LEU A 414 -0.03 11.24 0.06
CA LEU A 414 0.15 12.59 0.59
C LEU A 414 -1.14 13.16 1.17
N ALA A 415 -2.30 12.70 0.68
CA ALA A 415 -3.61 13.14 1.15
C ALA A 415 -3.75 12.99 2.66
N GLN A 416 -4.54 13.86 3.29
CA GLN A 416 -4.72 13.87 4.73
C GLN A 416 -5.21 12.49 5.25
N PHE A 417 -6.18 11.90 4.55
CA PHE A 417 -6.72 10.58 4.82
C PHE A 417 -6.46 9.66 3.61
N ALA A 418 -5.83 8.51 3.86
CA ALA A 418 -5.53 7.54 2.82
C ALA A 418 -5.97 6.13 3.27
N VAL A 419 -6.71 5.42 2.42
CA VAL A 419 -6.98 3.98 2.57
C VAL A 419 -6.28 3.24 1.45
N GLY A 420 -5.58 2.14 1.72
CA GLY A 420 -4.85 1.46 0.66
C GLY A 420 -4.26 0.11 1.05
N THR A 421 -3.50 -0.48 0.14
CA THR A 421 -2.77 -1.71 0.46
C THR A 421 -1.50 -1.40 1.25
N ILE A 422 -1.14 -2.30 2.17
CA ILE A 422 0.11 -2.21 2.93
C ILE A 422 1.34 -2.11 2.02
N ASP A 423 1.29 -2.74 0.84
CA ASP A 423 2.35 -2.69 -0.18
C ASP A 423 2.76 -1.24 -0.53
N GLN A 424 1.80 -0.32 -0.62
CA GLN A 424 2.08 1.09 -0.96
C GLN A 424 2.91 1.79 0.12
N ALA A 425 2.73 1.40 1.38
CA ALA A 425 3.53 1.90 2.48
C ALA A 425 4.89 1.19 2.58
N LEU A 426 4.94 -0.12 2.32
CA LEU A 426 6.20 -0.88 2.33
C LEU A 426 7.18 -0.40 1.26
N MET A 427 6.70 0.16 0.14
CA MET A 427 7.56 0.84 -0.85
C MET A 427 8.38 1.99 -0.26
N ALA A 428 8.01 2.55 0.90
CA ALA A 428 8.80 3.60 1.55
C ALA A 428 10.15 3.08 2.09
N VAL A 429 10.28 1.77 2.33
CA VAL A 429 11.50 1.12 2.86
C VAL A 429 12.19 0.23 1.84
N LEU A 430 11.85 0.40 0.57
CA LEU A 430 12.52 -0.26 -0.54
C LEU A 430 13.34 0.79 -1.33
N PRO A 431 14.40 0.37 -2.03
CA PRO A 431 15.24 1.22 -2.86
C PRO A 431 14.55 1.59 -4.19
N VAL A 432 13.37 2.21 -4.07
CA VAL A 432 12.52 2.63 -5.18
C VAL A 432 12.39 4.15 -5.21
N ARG A 433 12.20 4.69 -6.42
CA ARG A 433 12.11 6.11 -6.71
C ARG A 433 11.02 6.76 -5.86
N HIS A 434 11.37 7.87 -5.22
CA HIS A 434 10.53 8.65 -4.31
C HIS A 434 10.16 7.93 -3.01
N ASN A 435 11.01 7.04 -2.48
CA ASN A 435 10.82 6.49 -1.14
C ASN A 435 10.80 7.60 -0.05
N ALA A 436 11.60 8.66 -0.21
CA ALA A 436 11.60 9.84 0.67
C ALA A 436 10.24 10.58 0.71
N LEU A 437 9.57 10.68 -0.44
CA LEU A 437 8.23 11.27 -0.52
C LEU A 437 7.19 10.42 0.23
N ARG A 438 7.29 9.08 0.11
CA ARG A 438 6.42 8.15 0.87
C ARG A 438 6.70 8.24 2.37
N MET A 439 7.96 8.38 2.78
CA MET A 439 8.34 8.61 4.18
C MET A 439 7.76 9.91 4.72
N LEU A 440 7.83 11.02 3.97
CA LEU A 440 7.17 12.28 4.32
C LEU A 440 5.65 12.08 4.48
N ALA A 441 5.03 11.40 3.51
CA ALA A 441 3.59 11.18 3.47
C ALA A 441 3.08 10.36 4.66
N LEU A 442 3.81 9.30 5.06
CA LEU A 442 3.42 8.43 6.16
C LEU A 442 3.72 9.04 7.53
N SER A 443 4.76 9.87 7.64
CA SER A 443 5.20 10.42 8.94
C SER A 443 4.36 11.57 9.49
N ASN A 444 3.43 12.12 8.70
CA ASN A 444 2.47 13.13 9.19
C ASN A 444 1.11 12.56 9.62
N LYS A 445 0.96 11.22 9.62
CA LYS A 445 -0.30 10.51 9.85
C LYS A 445 -0.23 9.58 11.04
N THR A 446 -1.38 9.19 11.58
CA THR A 446 -1.50 7.95 12.35
C THR A 446 -1.46 6.76 11.39
N PHE A 447 -0.57 5.81 11.65
CA PHE A 447 -0.34 4.65 10.78
C PHE A 447 -1.15 3.45 11.28
N ILE A 448 -2.17 3.04 10.53
CA ILE A 448 -3.08 1.95 10.91
C ILE A 448 -2.89 0.79 9.94
N VAL A 449 -2.62 -0.39 10.47
CA VAL A 449 -2.44 -1.62 9.67
C VAL A 449 -3.42 -2.67 10.13
N ASP A 450 -4.28 -3.12 9.21
CA ASP A 450 -5.24 -4.18 9.46
C ASP A 450 -4.71 -5.55 9.07
N GLU A 451 -5.19 -6.58 9.78
CA GLU A 451 -4.82 -7.98 9.61
C GLU A 451 -3.29 -8.21 9.56
N ALA A 452 -2.57 -7.66 10.54
CA ALA A 452 -1.11 -7.75 10.66
C ALA A 452 -0.55 -9.19 10.72
N HIS A 453 -1.41 -10.18 10.91
CA HIS A 453 -1.07 -11.61 10.86
C HIS A 453 -1.01 -12.20 9.45
N ALA A 454 -1.56 -11.51 8.45
CA ALA A 454 -1.64 -12.03 7.09
C ALA A 454 -0.29 -11.92 6.35
N TYR A 455 0.72 -11.31 6.97
CA TYR A 455 2.01 -11.01 6.36
C TYR A 455 3.00 -12.15 6.57
N ASP A 456 3.59 -12.61 5.46
CA ASP A 456 4.65 -13.60 5.44
C ASP A 456 5.95 -13.08 6.11
N PRO A 457 6.93 -13.95 6.39
CA PRO A 457 8.22 -13.56 6.96
C PRO A 457 8.96 -12.45 6.20
N TYR A 458 8.84 -12.37 4.87
CA TYR A 458 9.45 -11.33 4.04
C TYR A 458 8.81 -9.96 4.33
N MET A 459 7.48 -9.87 4.23
CA MET A 459 6.69 -8.67 4.52
C MET A 459 6.83 -8.23 5.98
N GLN A 460 6.96 -9.16 6.94
CA GLN A 460 7.20 -8.84 8.35
C GLN A 460 8.52 -8.07 8.56
N VAL A 461 9.57 -8.39 7.81
CA VAL A 461 10.85 -7.65 7.86
C VAL A 461 10.69 -6.25 7.29
N LEU A 462 9.99 -6.11 6.16
CA LEU A 462 9.70 -4.80 5.57
C LEU A 462 8.83 -3.94 6.50
N LEU A 463 7.78 -4.52 7.09
CA LEU A 463 6.93 -3.84 8.08
C LEU A 463 7.75 -3.44 9.30
N GLY A 464 8.59 -4.33 9.84
CA GLY A 464 9.51 -4.00 10.93
C GLY A 464 10.46 -2.84 10.57
N ARG A 465 10.98 -2.81 9.33
CA ARG A 465 11.81 -1.70 8.85
C ARG A 465 11.02 -0.40 8.79
N LEU A 466 9.80 -0.42 8.28
CA LEU A 466 8.94 0.76 8.23
C LEU A 466 8.59 1.24 9.63
N LEU A 467 8.20 0.35 10.55
CA LEU A 467 7.95 0.68 11.95
C LEU A 467 9.18 1.30 12.63
N ASN A 468 10.40 0.88 12.26
CA ASN A 468 11.62 1.51 12.75
C ASN A 468 11.75 2.98 12.30
N TRP A 469 11.44 3.29 11.04
CA TRP A 469 11.41 4.67 10.54
C TRP A 469 10.28 5.49 11.18
N LEU A 470 9.09 4.91 11.31
CA LEU A 470 7.95 5.56 11.96
C LEU A 470 8.22 5.86 13.44
N GLY A 471 8.88 4.94 14.15
CA GLY A 471 9.34 5.16 15.53
C GLY A 471 10.38 6.26 15.63
N PHE A 472 11.31 6.35 14.67
CA PHE A 472 12.27 7.46 14.61
C PHE A 472 11.54 8.81 14.45
N TYR A 473 10.54 8.89 13.56
CA TYR A 473 9.77 10.12 13.37
C TYR A 473 8.72 10.40 14.47
N GLY A 474 8.53 9.50 15.44
CA GLY A 474 7.55 9.67 16.51
C GLY A 474 6.10 9.55 16.03
N VAL A 475 5.87 8.66 15.05
CA VAL A 475 4.55 8.44 14.45
C VAL A 475 3.72 7.49 15.31
N PRO A 476 2.46 7.81 15.65
CA PRO A 476 1.56 6.84 16.29
C PRO A 476 1.17 5.71 15.34
N VAL A 477 1.26 4.48 15.83
CA VAL A 477 0.98 3.24 15.07
C VAL A 477 -0.14 2.46 15.74
N VAL A 478 -1.07 1.93 14.96
CA VAL A 478 -2.11 0.98 15.40
C VAL A 478 -2.04 -0.27 14.52
N LEU A 479 -1.71 -1.41 15.10
CA LEU A 479 -1.73 -2.71 14.44
C LEU A 479 -2.98 -3.47 14.87
N LEU A 480 -3.77 -3.97 13.92
CA LEU A 480 -4.94 -4.79 14.17
C LEU A 480 -4.66 -6.22 13.72
N SER A 481 -5.11 -7.19 14.51
CA SER A 481 -4.99 -8.59 14.12
C SER A 481 -6.10 -9.45 14.72
N ALA A 482 -6.59 -10.42 13.94
CA ALA A 482 -7.41 -11.50 14.47
C ALA A 482 -6.64 -12.50 15.34
N THR A 483 -5.41 -12.82 14.97
CA THR A 483 -4.57 -13.84 15.60
C THR A 483 -3.11 -13.51 15.34
N LEU A 484 -2.33 -13.07 16.32
CA LEU A 484 -0.91 -12.75 16.12
C LEU A 484 -0.03 -13.56 17.08
N PRO A 485 0.96 -14.33 16.59
CA PRO A 485 1.94 -14.97 17.47
C PRO A 485 2.72 -13.93 18.27
N ARG A 486 2.97 -14.21 19.55
CA ARG A 486 3.69 -13.32 20.47
C ARG A 486 5.06 -12.92 19.93
N SER A 487 5.78 -13.86 19.32
CA SER A 487 7.11 -13.63 18.73
C SER A 487 7.08 -12.57 17.63
N VAL A 488 6.04 -12.55 16.81
CA VAL A 488 5.84 -11.57 15.72
C VAL A 488 5.47 -10.21 16.31
N GLY A 489 4.49 -10.16 17.22
CA GLY A 489 4.09 -8.93 17.91
C GLY A 489 5.26 -8.25 18.64
N ASP A 490 6.02 -9.03 19.42
CA ASP A 490 7.21 -8.56 20.14
C ASP A 490 8.25 -7.99 19.18
N ARG A 491 8.49 -8.64 18.03
CA ARG A 491 9.47 -8.18 17.06
C ARG A 491 9.07 -6.85 16.43
N LEU A 492 7.80 -6.71 16.03
CA LEU A 492 7.28 -5.48 15.43
C LEU A 492 7.36 -4.30 16.41
N ILE A 493 6.92 -4.50 17.66
CA ILE A 493 7.01 -3.48 18.72
C ILE A 493 8.47 -3.11 19.01
N LYS A 494 9.37 -4.09 19.09
CA LYS A 494 10.80 -3.83 19.33
C LYS A 494 11.45 -3.06 18.20
N GLU A 495 11.12 -3.33 16.92
CA GLU A 495 11.68 -2.54 15.81
C GLU A 495 11.19 -1.08 15.85
N TYR A 496 9.93 -0.82 16.23
CA TYR A 496 9.43 0.52 16.49
C TYR A 496 10.23 1.23 17.60
N LEU A 497 10.38 0.58 18.76
CA LEU A 497 11.14 1.15 19.89
C LEU A 497 12.62 1.40 19.55
N ARG A 498 13.25 0.52 18.75
CA ARG A 498 14.60 0.76 18.24
C ARG A 498 14.69 2.02 17.39
N GLY A 499 13.63 2.31 16.63
CA GLY A 499 13.49 3.56 15.88
C GLY A 499 13.43 4.76 16.81
N ALA A 500 12.55 4.68 17.81
CA ALA A 500 12.38 5.72 18.82
C ALA A 500 13.66 6.01 19.61
N GLY A 501 14.57 5.04 19.74
CA GLY A 501 15.92 5.22 20.30
C GLY A 501 16.32 4.19 21.34
N HIS A 502 15.47 3.19 21.61
CA HIS A 502 15.74 2.14 22.59
C HIS A 502 16.85 1.22 22.11
N LYS A 503 17.87 1.02 22.96
CA LYS A 503 19.02 0.17 22.64
C LYS A 503 18.59 -1.31 22.59
N PRO A 504 19.10 -2.12 21.64
CA PRO A 504 18.76 -3.55 21.53
C PRO A 504 18.97 -4.32 22.84
N LYS A 505 20.00 -3.98 23.61
CA LYS A 505 20.29 -4.59 24.92
C LYS A 505 19.17 -4.38 25.94
N ALA A 506 18.50 -3.23 25.93
CA ALA A 506 17.38 -2.93 26.82
C ALA A 506 16.11 -3.72 26.45
N LEU A 507 15.97 -4.09 25.18
CA LEU A 507 14.79 -4.79 24.64
C LEU A 507 14.92 -6.32 24.67
N LYS A 508 16.14 -6.87 24.79
CA LYS A 508 16.43 -8.32 24.68
C LYS A 508 15.61 -9.20 25.64
N GLY A 509 15.25 -8.68 26.82
CA GLY A 509 14.44 -9.40 27.82
C GLY A 509 12.99 -8.92 27.97
N GLN A 510 12.57 -7.91 27.20
CA GLN A 510 11.20 -7.40 27.27
C GLN A 510 10.27 -8.24 26.38
N SER A 511 9.02 -8.42 26.82
CA SER A 511 7.97 -9.05 26.02
C SER A 511 6.69 -8.24 26.16
N PHE A 512 5.91 -8.18 25.09
CA PHE A 512 4.70 -7.40 24.94
C PHE A 512 3.53 -8.33 24.54
N PRO A 513 3.14 -9.28 25.42
CA PRO A 513 2.08 -10.22 25.10
C PRO A 513 0.75 -9.51 24.94
N ALA A 514 0.17 -9.57 23.74
CA ALA A 514 -1.13 -8.96 23.47
C ALA A 514 -2.26 -9.72 24.19
N PRO A 515 -3.15 -9.01 24.90
CA PRO A 515 -4.33 -9.63 25.49
C PRO A 515 -5.34 -10.00 24.39
N TYR A 516 -5.89 -11.22 24.46
CA TYR A 516 -6.92 -11.67 23.53
C TYR A 516 -8.25 -11.97 24.26
N PRO A 517 -9.37 -11.35 23.87
CA PRO A 517 -9.45 -10.14 23.06
C PRO A 517 -8.88 -8.94 23.85
N GLY A 518 -8.43 -7.88 23.18
CA GLY A 518 -7.94 -6.70 23.87
C GLY A 518 -6.95 -5.86 23.08
N TRP A 519 -6.30 -4.93 23.78
CA TRP A 519 -5.23 -4.11 23.23
C TRP A 519 -4.09 -3.92 24.23
N LEU A 520 -2.91 -3.66 23.69
CA LEU A 520 -1.78 -3.09 24.41
C LEU A 520 -1.30 -1.82 23.69
N TYR A 521 -0.75 -0.88 24.44
CA TYR A 521 -0.10 0.31 23.94
C TYR A 521 1.31 0.41 24.56
N VAL A 522 2.32 0.67 23.72
CA VAL A 522 3.68 0.90 24.16
C VAL A 522 4.09 2.31 23.77
N ASP A 523 4.43 3.10 24.79
CA ASP A 523 4.92 4.46 24.63
C ASP A 523 6.30 4.47 23.95
N GLY A 524 6.46 5.30 22.90
CA GLY A 524 7.69 5.33 22.11
C GLY A 524 8.89 5.89 22.88
N GLU A 525 8.65 6.87 23.74
CA GLU A 525 9.70 7.57 24.49
C GLU A 525 10.20 6.73 25.68
N THR A 526 9.28 6.30 26.55
CA THR A 526 9.61 5.59 27.80
C THR A 526 9.70 4.07 27.62
N GLY A 527 9.12 3.51 26.55
CA GLY A 527 8.98 2.07 26.38
C GLY A 527 7.98 1.41 27.34
N ARG A 528 7.20 2.21 28.09
CA ARG A 528 6.19 1.70 29.03
C ARG A 528 5.03 1.05 28.27
N CYS A 529 4.68 -0.17 28.68
CA CYS A 529 3.53 -0.91 28.16
C CYS A 529 2.32 -0.71 29.09
N ALA A 530 1.18 -0.36 28.51
CA ALA A 530 -0.13 -0.36 29.12
C ALA A 530 -1.06 -1.31 28.34
N GLN A 531 -2.05 -1.88 29.01
CA GLN A 531 -2.97 -2.83 28.40
C GLN A 531 -4.40 -2.54 28.85
N ILE A 532 -5.36 -3.05 28.09
CA ILE A 532 -6.77 -3.07 28.48
C ILE A 532 -6.95 -3.57 29.91
N SER A 533 -7.83 -2.94 30.68
CA SER A 533 -8.18 -3.39 32.02
C SER A 533 -8.80 -4.80 32.00
N ARG A 534 -8.55 -5.58 33.06
CA ARG A 534 -9.04 -6.96 33.15
C ARG A 534 -10.57 -7.04 33.10
N ASP A 535 -11.26 -6.08 33.70
CA ASP A 535 -12.73 -6.03 33.71
C ASP A 535 -13.29 -5.79 32.31
N ARG A 536 -12.74 -4.83 31.56
CA ARG A 536 -13.13 -4.58 30.15
C ARG A 536 -12.81 -5.77 29.26
N GLN A 537 -11.66 -6.42 29.47
CA GLN A 537 -11.29 -7.62 28.75
C GLN A 537 -12.32 -8.75 28.96
N ILE A 538 -12.70 -9.02 30.20
CA ILE A 538 -13.70 -10.06 30.53
C ILE A 538 -15.06 -9.70 29.92
N GLN A 539 -15.47 -8.43 29.98
CA GLN A 539 -16.70 -7.96 29.34
C GLN A 539 -16.68 -8.21 27.83
N GLN A 540 -15.58 -7.87 27.16
CA GLN A 540 -15.41 -8.12 25.72
C GLN A 540 -15.47 -9.60 25.39
N ALA A 541 -14.76 -10.47 26.14
CA ALA A 541 -14.77 -11.90 25.91
C ALA A 541 -16.20 -12.49 25.98
N ARG A 542 -17.02 -12.01 26.91
CA ARG A 542 -18.43 -12.42 27.04
C ARG A 542 -19.32 -11.98 25.88
N THR A 543 -18.96 -10.94 25.13
CA THR A 543 -19.75 -10.51 23.96
C THR A 543 -19.73 -11.53 22.83
N ARG A 544 -18.72 -12.40 22.81
CA ARG A 544 -18.51 -13.39 21.76
C ARG A 544 -18.07 -14.75 22.33
N ASN A 545 -18.79 -15.18 23.36
CA ASN A 545 -18.62 -16.51 23.92
C ASN A 545 -19.35 -17.54 23.05
N MET A 546 -18.60 -18.41 22.38
CA MET A 546 -19.15 -19.56 21.67
C MET A 546 -18.21 -20.75 21.75
N ARG A 547 -18.78 -21.96 21.61
CA ARG A 547 -18.01 -23.20 21.50
C ARG A 547 -18.08 -23.70 20.07
N LEU A 548 -16.97 -23.60 19.34
CA LEU A 548 -16.85 -24.09 17.96
C LEU A 548 -16.61 -25.61 18.00
N GLY A 549 -17.54 -26.39 17.44
CA GLY A 549 -17.32 -27.81 17.19
C GLY A 549 -16.31 -28.00 16.07
N VAL A 550 -15.35 -28.90 16.26
CA VAL A 550 -14.32 -29.22 15.27
C VAL A 550 -14.37 -30.71 14.96
N ASP A 551 -14.72 -31.02 13.72
CA ASP A 551 -14.71 -32.39 13.20
C ASP A 551 -13.55 -32.53 12.23
N VAL A 552 -12.78 -33.61 12.37
CA VAL A 552 -11.71 -33.95 11.43
C VAL A 552 -12.18 -35.13 10.59
N GLU A 553 -12.24 -34.93 9.28
CA GLU A 553 -12.66 -35.94 8.33
C GLU A 553 -11.46 -36.42 7.54
N ARG A 554 -11.17 -37.72 7.61
CA ARG A 554 -10.10 -38.33 6.84
C ARG A 554 -10.47 -38.32 5.36
N VAL A 555 -9.57 -37.79 4.54
CA VAL A 555 -9.76 -37.75 3.08
C VAL A 555 -8.55 -38.29 2.30
N VAL A 556 -8.80 -38.73 1.08
CA VAL A 556 -7.82 -39.02 0.04
C VAL A 556 -8.03 -38.01 -1.07
N HIS A 557 -6.99 -37.24 -1.38
CA HIS A 557 -7.01 -36.26 -2.47
C HIS A 557 -6.70 -36.97 -3.80
N GLY A 558 -7.47 -36.65 -4.85
CA GLY A 558 -7.34 -37.26 -6.18
C GLY A 558 -7.78 -38.73 -6.26
N GLY A 559 -8.70 -39.17 -5.38
CA GLY A 559 -9.21 -40.54 -5.39
C GLY A 559 -10.26 -40.76 -6.48
N GLU A 560 -10.36 -41.99 -6.99
CA GLU A 560 -11.43 -42.38 -7.92
C GLU A 560 -12.66 -42.92 -7.16
N GLY A 561 -13.38 -42.02 -6.47
CA GLY A 561 -14.75 -42.30 -5.99
C GLY A 561 -14.89 -43.26 -4.79
N GLY A 562 -13.84 -43.45 -3.99
CA GLY A 562 -13.93 -44.20 -2.72
C GLY A 562 -14.66 -43.45 -1.60
N VAL A 563 -15.02 -44.14 -0.50
CA VAL A 563 -15.71 -43.51 0.66
C VAL A 563 -14.89 -42.40 1.33
N ALA A 564 -13.57 -42.52 1.26
CA ALA A 564 -12.62 -41.52 1.74
C ALA A 564 -12.21 -40.51 0.65
N ASP A 565 -12.76 -40.60 -0.56
CA ASP A 565 -12.48 -39.60 -1.59
C ASP A 565 -12.95 -38.21 -1.13
N ARG A 566 -12.12 -37.19 -1.33
CA ARG A 566 -12.38 -35.82 -0.85
C ARG A 566 -13.73 -35.30 -1.33
N ILE A 567 -14.09 -35.51 -2.61
CA ILE A 567 -15.36 -35.03 -3.17
C ILE A 567 -16.54 -35.83 -2.60
N ALA A 568 -16.40 -37.15 -2.46
CA ALA A 568 -17.43 -37.98 -1.85
C ALA A 568 -17.71 -37.59 -0.38
N VAL A 569 -16.67 -37.27 0.39
CA VAL A 569 -16.81 -36.76 1.77
C VAL A 569 -17.53 -35.42 1.79
N ILE A 570 -17.13 -34.46 0.93
CA ILE A 570 -17.81 -33.15 0.84
C ILE A 570 -19.29 -33.33 0.48
N GLY A 571 -19.61 -34.18 -0.50
CA GLY A 571 -20.99 -34.49 -0.88
C GLY A 571 -21.83 -35.01 0.29
N ARG A 572 -21.27 -35.95 1.08
CA ARG A 572 -21.92 -36.47 2.29
C ARG A 572 -22.18 -35.39 3.34
N LEU A 573 -21.20 -34.51 3.58
CA LEU A 573 -21.33 -33.42 4.55
C LEU A 573 -22.36 -32.37 4.14
N LEU A 574 -22.61 -32.21 2.84
CA LEU A 574 -23.58 -31.26 2.28
C LEU A 574 -25.00 -31.82 2.17
N GLU A 575 -25.22 -33.11 2.47
CA GLU A 575 -26.53 -33.76 2.39
C GLU A 575 -27.65 -33.01 3.13
N PRO A 576 -27.43 -32.49 4.37
CA PRO A 576 -28.48 -31.74 5.08
C PRO A 576 -28.88 -30.44 4.37
N VAL A 577 -27.94 -29.77 3.71
CA VAL A 577 -28.19 -28.53 2.94
C VAL A 577 -28.91 -28.86 1.64
N ALA A 578 -28.45 -29.90 0.95
CA ALA A 578 -28.91 -30.28 -0.38
C ALA A 578 -30.31 -30.90 -0.38
N ARG A 579 -30.54 -31.87 0.50
CA ARG A 579 -31.77 -32.70 0.52
C ARG A 579 -32.59 -32.57 1.81
N GLY A 580 -32.04 -31.95 2.86
CA GLY A 580 -32.75 -31.67 4.11
C GLY A 580 -33.49 -30.33 4.13
N ASP A 581 -33.60 -29.74 5.33
CA ASP A 581 -34.34 -28.49 5.61
C ASP A 581 -33.74 -27.24 4.95
N GLY A 582 -32.63 -27.39 4.22
CA GLY A 582 -31.86 -26.31 3.65
C GLY A 582 -30.78 -25.80 4.59
N GLY A 583 -30.41 -24.53 4.47
CA GLY A 583 -29.28 -23.91 5.17
C GLY A 583 -28.17 -23.49 4.23
N THR A 584 -27.08 -22.99 4.80
CA THR A 584 -25.96 -22.46 4.03
C THR A 584 -24.64 -23.12 4.42
N ALA A 585 -23.81 -23.42 3.43
CA ALA A 585 -22.50 -24.04 3.63
C ALA A 585 -21.41 -23.25 2.92
N LEU A 586 -20.26 -23.16 3.56
CA LEU A 586 -19.03 -22.64 2.98
C LEU A 586 -18.02 -23.77 2.85
N VAL A 587 -17.55 -24.04 1.64
CA VAL A 587 -16.51 -25.02 1.32
C VAL A 587 -15.25 -24.26 0.89
N VAL A 588 -14.19 -24.33 1.69
CA VAL A 588 -12.94 -23.59 1.43
C VAL A 588 -11.85 -24.55 0.95
N CYS A 589 -11.42 -24.35 -0.30
CA CYS A 589 -10.36 -25.12 -0.93
C CYS A 589 -9.02 -24.37 -0.91
N ASN A 590 -7.91 -25.09 -0.80
CA ASN A 590 -6.58 -24.47 -0.78
C ASN A 590 -6.09 -24.00 -2.16
N THR A 591 -6.62 -24.57 -3.25
CA THR A 591 -6.23 -24.20 -4.61
C THR A 591 -7.43 -23.88 -5.49
N VAL A 592 -7.20 -23.08 -6.54
CA VAL A 592 -8.25 -22.75 -7.52
C VAL A 592 -8.71 -24.01 -8.28
N GLY A 593 -7.77 -24.92 -8.60
CA GLY A 593 -8.11 -26.18 -9.26
C GLY A 593 -9.04 -27.04 -8.42
N ASP A 594 -8.72 -27.20 -7.13
CA ASP A 594 -9.58 -27.92 -6.18
C ASP A 594 -10.96 -27.27 -6.05
N ALA A 595 -11.03 -25.92 -6.04
CA ALA A 595 -12.31 -25.20 -5.99
C ALA A 595 -13.15 -25.41 -7.25
N GLN A 596 -12.55 -25.34 -8.44
CA GLN A 596 -13.22 -25.58 -9.72
C GLN A 596 -13.76 -27.01 -9.82
N GLU A 597 -12.94 -28.01 -9.48
CA GLU A 597 -13.37 -29.41 -9.45
C GLU A 597 -14.50 -29.63 -8.44
N THR A 598 -14.33 -29.11 -7.21
CA THR A 598 -15.34 -29.24 -6.15
C THR A 598 -16.66 -28.60 -6.56
N TYR A 599 -16.64 -27.42 -7.16
CA TYR A 599 -17.83 -26.74 -7.67
C TYR A 599 -18.54 -27.59 -8.74
N LEU A 600 -17.83 -28.07 -9.76
CA LEU A 600 -18.41 -28.87 -10.84
C LEU A 600 -19.12 -30.12 -10.30
N ARG A 601 -18.42 -30.88 -9.44
CA ARG A 601 -18.94 -32.14 -8.89
C ARG A 601 -20.14 -31.93 -7.98
N ILE A 602 -20.12 -30.90 -7.14
CA ILE A 602 -21.23 -30.56 -6.25
C ILE A 602 -22.42 -30.06 -7.06
N ARG A 603 -22.20 -29.18 -8.04
CA ARG A 603 -23.23 -28.66 -8.93
C ARG A 603 -23.95 -29.80 -9.65
N GLU A 604 -23.22 -30.70 -10.30
CA GLU A 604 -23.80 -31.88 -10.97
C GLU A 604 -24.64 -32.76 -10.04
N GLY A 605 -24.22 -32.92 -8.78
CA GLY A 605 -24.91 -33.78 -7.82
C GLY A 605 -26.08 -33.14 -7.06
N ILE A 606 -26.19 -31.80 -7.05
CA ILE A 606 -27.12 -31.05 -6.18
C ILE A 606 -28.03 -30.10 -6.95
N ASP A 607 -27.46 -29.20 -7.75
CA ASP A 607 -28.20 -28.21 -8.55
C ASP A 607 -27.44 -27.99 -9.85
N GLY A 608 -27.90 -28.62 -10.94
CA GLY A 608 -27.23 -28.60 -12.24
C GLY A 608 -27.20 -27.23 -12.92
N ARG A 609 -27.88 -26.22 -12.35
CA ARG A 609 -27.94 -24.86 -12.89
C ARG A 609 -26.62 -24.13 -12.69
N SER A 610 -26.29 -23.29 -13.67
CA SER A 610 -25.12 -22.40 -13.62
C SER A 610 -25.33 -21.25 -12.63
N HIS A 611 -24.28 -20.44 -12.46
CA HIS A 611 -24.38 -19.20 -11.69
C HIS A 611 -25.43 -18.25 -12.29
N GLU A 612 -25.41 -18.06 -13.61
CA GLU A 612 -26.33 -17.16 -14.34
C GLU A 612 -27.79 -17.62 -14.28
N GLU A 613 -28.02 -18.92 -14.13
CA GLU A 613 -29.33 -19.53 -13.96
C GLU A 613 -29.84 -19.48 -12.51
N GLY A 614 -29.11 -18.82 -11.61
CA GLY A 614 -29.44 -18.69 -10.20
C GLY A 614 -29.25 -19.98 -9.41
N GLY A 615 -28.16 -20.71 -9.70
CA GLY A 615 -27.78 -21.95 -9.03
C GLY A 615 -27.52 -21.77 -7.53
N VAL A 616 -27.86 -22.79 -6.75
CA VAL A 616 -27.63 -22.87 -5.30
C VAL A 616 -26.14 -22.97 -4.97
N VAL A 617 -25.36 -23.57 -5.88
CA VAL A 617 -23.90 -23.74 -5.74
C VAL A 617 -23.20 -22.58 -6.42
N GLN A 618 -22.24 -21.98 -5.73
CA GLN A 618 -21.58 -20.74 -6.13
C GLN A 618 -20.07 -20.89 -6.02
N LEU A 619 -19.31 -20.29 -6.93
CA LEU A 619 -17.85 -20.37 -6.97
C LEU A 619 -17.18 -19.00 -6.84
N LEU A 620 -16.28 -18.85 -5.86
CA LEU A 620 -15.51 -17.63 -5.62
C LEU A 620 -13.99 -17.89 -5.58
N HIS A 621 -13.24 -17.25 -6.46
CA HIS A 621 -11.76 -17.24 -6.42
C HIS A 621 -11.17 -16.08 -7.23
N ALA A 622 -9.85 -15.91 -7.18
CA ALA A 622 -9.16 -14.79 -7.83
C ALA A 622 -9.08 -14.87 -9.37
N ARG A 623 -9.24 -16.05 -9.98
CA ARG A 623 -9.10 -16.27 -11.44
C ARG A 623 -10.35 -15.93 -12.27
N PHE A 624 -11.12 -14.92 -11.86
CA PHE A 624 -12.18 -14.34 -12.69
C PHE A 624 -11.75 -12.98 -13.23
N PRO A 625 -12.31 -12.53 -14.37
CA PRO A 625 -12.30 -11.11 -14.72
C PRO A 625 -12.72 -10.25 -13.53
N GLY A 626 -12.09 -9.09 -13.36
CA GLY A 626 -12.28 -8.24 -12.19
C GLY A 626 -13.73 -7.83 -11.96
N ASP A 627 -14.45 -7.46 -13.02
CA ASP A 627 -15.88 -7.14 -13.01
C ASP A 627 -16.75 -8.34 -12.59
N VAL A 628 -16.53 -9.50 -13.20
CA VAL A 628 -17.25 -10.75 -12.85
C VAL A 628 -17.01 -11.13 -11.39
N ARG A 629 -15.77 -11.00 -10.91
CA ARG A 629 -15.43 -11.30 -9.51
C ARG A 629 -16.14 -10.37 -8.52
N GLU A 630 -16.22 -9.08 -8.85
CA GLU A 630 -16.90 -8.07 -8.03
C GLU A 630 -18.40 -8.39 -7.93
N GLU A 631 -19.05 -8.67 -9.06
CA GLU A 631 -20.47 -9.04 -9.13
C GLU A 631 -20.78 -10.29 -8.29
N ARG A 632 -20.03 -11.37 -8.48
CA ARG A 632 -20.21 -12.62 -7.71
C ARG A 632 -20.02 -12.43 -6.22
N THR A 633 -19.01 -11.64 -5.84
CA THR A 633 -18.75 -11.34 -4.43
C THR A 633 -19.91 -10.56 -3.81
N ALA A 634 -20.45 -9.59 -4.54
CA ALA A 634 -21.59 -8.78 -4.10
C ALA A 634 -22.86 -9.64 -3.92
N GLU A 635 -23.14 -10.57 -4.84
CA GLU A 635 -24.30 -11.47 -4.70
C GLU A 635 -24.17 -12.36 -3.45
N VAL A 636 -23.01 -12.98 -3.26
CA VAL A 636 -22.79 -13.91 -2.13
C VAL A 636 -22.85 -13.16 -0.79
N THR A 637 -22.22 -11.99 -0.69
CA THR A 637 -22.23 -11.18 0.54
C THR A 637 -23.59 -10.52 0.80
N GLY A 638 -24.34 -10.15 -0.24
CA GLY A 638 -25.70 -9.65 -0.09
C GLY A 638 -26.64 -10.68 0.55
N GLY A 639 -26.52 -11.96 0.18
CA GLY A 639 -27.35 -13.04 0.74
C GLY A 639 -26.85 -13.61 2.08
N LEU A 640 -25.54 -13.67 2.30
CA LEU A 640 -24.95 -14.29 3.49
C LEU A 640 -24.42 -13.30 4.53
N GLY A 641 -24.55 -12.00 4.29
CA GLY A 641 -24.16 -10.96 5.24
C GLY A 641 -25.17 -10.74 6.35
N ARG A 642 -24.85 -9.80 7.26
CA ARG A 642 -25.66 -9.50 8.46
C ARG A 642 -27.11 -9.12 8.18
N SER A 643 -27.37 -8.42 7.08
CA SER A 643 -28.67 -7.78 6.79
C SER A 643 -29.62 -8.61 5.92
N GLY A 644 -29.13 -9.66 5.24
CA GLY A 644 -29.94 -10.52 4.38
C GLY A 644 -30.49 -9.83 3.11
N PRO A 645 -31.48 -10.46 2.42
CA PRO A 645 -32.22 -11.66 2.84
C PRO A 645 -31.41 -12.95 2.71
N ARG A 646 -31.53 -13.85 3.71
CA ARG A 646 -30.75 -15.09 3.75
C ARG A 646 -31.38 -16.14 2.83
N PRO A 647 -30.60 -16.78 1.92
CA PRO A 647 -31.13 -17.82 1.05
C PRO A 647 -31.55 -19.06 1.84
N VAL A 648 -32.62 -19.74 1.40
CA VAL A 648 -33.05 -21.03 1.99
C VAL A 648 -31.97 -22.09 1.82
N ARG A 649 -31.31 -22.11 0.66
CA ARG A 649 -30.20 -23.00 0.33
C ARG A 649 -29.11 -22.21 -0.37
N ARG A 650 -27.87 -22.36 0.08
CA ARG A 650 -26.69 -21.78 -0.61
C ARG A 650 -25.44 -22.56 -0.24
N ILE A 651 -24.69 -23.00 -1.24
CA ILE A 651 -23.37 -23.63 -1.07
C ILE A 651 -22.35 -22.74 -1.76
N VAL A 652 -21.40 -22.20 -1.02
CA VAL A 652 -20.33 -21.38 -1.56
C VAL A 652 -19.04 -22.19 -1.54
N VAL A 653 -18.54 -22.54 -2.72
CA VAL A 653 -17.20 -23.10 -2.90
C VAL A 653 -16.25 -21.93 -3.15
N ALA A 654 -15.21 -21.81 -2.34
CA ALA A 654 -14.29 -20.69 -2.44
C ALA A 654 -12.84 -21.08 -2.15
N THR A 655 -11.90 -20.23 -2.59
CA THR A 655 -10.51 -20.29 -2.11
C THR A 655 -10.30 -19.34 -0.93
N GLN A 656 -9.05 -19.00 -0.60
CA GLN A 656 -8.67 -18.08 0.48
C GLN A 656 -9.29 -16.68 0.38
N VAL A 657 -9.95 -16.33 -0.73
CA VAL A 657 -10.65 -15.06 -0.90
C VAL A 657 -11.69 -14.78 0.18
N VAL A 658 -12.21 -15.82 0.86
CA VAL A 658 -13.17 -15.65 1.97
C VAL A 658 -12.54 -15.42 3.34
N GLU A 659 -11.23 -15.62 3.48
CA GLU A 659 -10.50 -15.48 4.75
C GLU A 659 -10.45 -14.02 5.22
N GLN A 660 -10.49 -13.06 4.28
CA GLN A 660 -10.26 -11.64 4.55
C GLN A 660 -11.48 -10.77 4.22
N SER A 661 -11.90 -9.97 5.20
CA SER A 661 -12.93 -8.91 5.15
C SER A 661 -14.28 -9.15 4.45
N LEU A 662 -14.62 -10.37 4.00
CA LEU A 662 -15.97 -10.65 3.51
C LEU A 662 -16.98 -10.87 4.64
N ASP A 663 -18.14 -10.21 4.55
CA ASP A 663 -19.27 -10.38 5.47
C ASP A 663 -20.10 -11.61 5.09
N LEU A 664 -19.70 -12.77 5.62
CA LEU A 664 -20.34 -14.06 5.35
C LEU A 664 -20.68 -14.79 6.66
N ASP A 665 -21.89 -15.35 6.71
CA ASP A 665 -22.37 -16.25 7.75
C ASP A 665 -22.90 -17.55 7.14
N ALA A 666 -22.19 -18.65 7.40
CA ALA A 666 -22.57 -20.00 7.02
C ALA A 666 -23.03 -20.82 8.24
N ASP A 667 -23.95 -21.76 8.03
CA ASP A 667 -24.37 -22.72 9.06
C ASP A 667 -23.29 -23.78 9.34
N ILE A 668 -22.50 -24.14 8.32
CA ILE A 668 -21.34 -25.03 8.40
C ILE A 668 -20.19 -24.51 7.56
N VAL A 669 -18.96 -24.66 8.06
CA VAL A 669 -17.74 -24.41 7.30
C VAL A 669 -17.00 -25.74 7.11
N ILE A 670 -16.77 -26.12 5.86
CA ILE A 670 -15.97 -27.27 5.45
C ILE A 670 -14.69 -26.71 4.83
N SER A 671 -13.53 -27.17 5.28
CA SER A 671 -12.24 -26.61 4.84
C SER A 671 -11.25 -27.71 4.57
N ASP A 672 -10.45 -27.55 3.52
CA ASP A 672 -9.17 -28.25 3.41
C ASP A 672 -8.28 -27.94 4.62
N LEU A 673 -7.43 -28.89 5.01
CA LEU A 673 -6.40 -28.66 6.02
C LEU A 673 -5.54 -27.45 5.63
N ALA A 674 -5.40 -26.50 6.54
CA ALA A 674 -4.61 -25.29 6.38
C ALA A 674 -3.89 -24.95 7.70
N PRO A 675 -2.91 -24.04 7.70
CA PRO A 675 -2.36 -23.49 8.94
C PRO A 675 -3.46 -23.08 9.92
N LEU A 676 -3.33 -23.45 11.20
CA LEU A 676 -4.40 -23.28 12.20
C LEU A 676 -4.98 -21.87 12.29
N SER A 677 -4.16 -20.82 12.19
CA SER A 677 -4.63 -19.43 12.19
C SER A 677 -5.60 -19.14 11.06
N LEU A 678 -5.35 -19.69 9.86
CA LEU A 678 -6.23 -19.55 8.69
C LEU A 678 -7.51 -20.38 8.85
N LEU A 679 -7.43 -21.58 9.43
CA LEU A 679 -8.63 -22.37 9.76
C LEU A 679 -9.56 -21.63 10.71
N LEU A 680 -9.02 -20.97 11.74
CA LEU A 680 -9.81 -20.15 12.66
C LEU A 680 -10.43 -18.92 11.97
N GLN A 681 -9.76 -18.35 10.97
CA GLN A 681 -10.33 -17.26 10.16
C GLN A 681 -11.47 -17.72 9.27
N ARG A 682 -11.31 -18.89 8.62
CA ARG A 682 -12.36 -19.56 7.85
C ARG A 682 -13.56 -19.87 8.76
N ALA A 683 -13.30 -20.42 9.94
CA ALA A 683 -14.32 -20.69 10.96
C ALA A 683 -15.00 -19.41 11.49
N GLY A 684 -14.34 -18.25 11.41
CA GLY A 684 -14.95 -16.95 11.71
C GLY A 684 -16.07 -16.52 10.74
N ARG A 685 -16.38 -17.34 9.73
CA ARG A 685 -17.58 -17.24 8.88
C ARG A 685 -18.69 -18.21 9.30
N CYS A 686 -18.40 -19.15 10.20
CA CYS A 686 -19.41 -19.99 10.82
C CYS A 686 -20.13 -19.18 11.90
N TRP A 687 -21.44 -19.00 11.76
CA TRP A 687 -22.28 -18.35 12.76
C TRP A 687 -21.80 -16.94 13.17
N ARG A 688 -21.21 -16.22 12.22
CA ARG A 688 -20.60 -14.89 12.41
C ARG A 688 -21.56 -13.87 13.03
N HIS A 689 -22.85 -13.93 12.68
CA HIS A 689 -23.87 -12.95 13.08
C HIS A 689 -24.83 -13.45 14.15
N GLU A 690 -24.58 -14.63 14.71
CA GLU A 690 -25.52 -15.29 15.62
C GLU A 690 -25.90 -14.42 16.82
N ASN A 691 -24.91 -13.86 17.53
CA ASN A 691 -25.16 -13.00 18.68
C ASN A 691 -25.96 -11.74 18.32
N TYR A 692 -25.80 -11.25 17.09
CA TYR A 692 -26.56 -10.10 16.60
C TYR A 692 -28.02 -10.50 16.29
N TRP A 693 -28.23 -11.61 15.58
CA TRP A 693 -29.57 -12.09 15.21
C TRP A 693 -30.39 -12.57 16.40
N GLN A 694 -29.76 -13.16 17.42
CA GLN A 694 -30.46 -13.50 18.66
C GLN A 694 -31.00 -12.26 19.39
N ARG A 695 -30.34 -11.10 19.25
CA ARG A 695 -30.75 -9.84 19.90
C ARG A 695 -31.73 -9.04 19.06
N HIS A 696 -31.56 -9.02 17.74
CA HIS A 696 -32.29 -8.11 16.84
C HIS A 696 -33.27 -8.84 15.91
N GLY A 697 -33.34 -10.16 15.99
CA GLY A 697 -34.09 -11.02 15.06
C GLY A 697 -33.24 -11.50 13.89
N TYR A 698 -33.58 -12.69 13.38
CA TYR A 698 -32.99 -13.23 12.16
C TYR A 698 -33.50 -12.47 10.93
N PRO A 699 -32.68 -12.36 9.86
CA PRO A 699 -33.15 -11.88 8.57
C PRO A 699 -34.34 -12.74 8.11
N ASP A 700 -35.42 -12.11 7.69
CA ASP A 700 -36.67 -12.75 7.27
C ASP A 700 -37.39 -13.58 8.36
N GLY A 701 -37.01 -13.46 9.64
CA GLY A 701 -37.63 -14.18 10.76
C GLY A 701 -37.37 -15.69 10.78
N ARG A 702 -36.48 -16.20 9.91
CA ARG A 702 -36.12 -17.62 9.83
C ARG A 702 -34.83 -17.88 10.59
N GLY A 703 -34.92 -18.71 11.63
CA GLY A 703 -33.75 -19.21 12.35
C GLY A 703 -32.90 -20.17 11.49
N ARG A 704 -31.83 -20.68 12.08
CA ARG A 704 -31.00 -21.72 11.47
C ARG A 704 -31.77 -23.04 11.31
N PRO A 705 -31.43 -23.87 10.31
CA PRO A 705 -32.07 -25.18 10.13
C PRO A 705 -31.77 -26.11 11.31
N GLY A 706 -32.66 -27.08 11.56
CA GLY A 706 -32.59 -27.93 12.75
C GLY A 706 -31.33 -28.82 12.86
N TRP A 707 -30.67 -29.11 11.73
CA TRP A 707 -29.40 -29.85 11.72
C TRP A 707 -28.19 -29.00 12.11
N ALA A 708 -28.33 -27.67 12.11
CA ALA A 708 -27.31 -26.73 12.54
C ALA A 708 -27.59 -26.31 13.99
N ASP A 709 -27.31 -27.22 14.92
CA ASP A 709 -27.51 -27.06 16.37
C ASP A 709 -26.34 -26.38 17.10
N GLY A 710 -25.23 -26.14 16.39
CA GLY A 710 -24.08 -25.36 16.85
C GLY A 710 -23.12 -24.98 15.71
N PRO A 711 -22.20 -24.03 15.95
CA PRO A 711 -21.18 -23.68 14.98
C PRO A 711 -20.20 -24.83 14.79
N ARG A 712 -19.96 -25.22 13.54
CA ARG A 712 -19.15 -26.40 13.20
C ARG A 712 -18.15 -26.12 12.08
N LEU A 713 -16.89 -26.40 12.37
CA LEU A 713 -15.79 -26.45 11.40
C LEU A 713 -15.46 -27.92 11.11
N VAL A 714 -15.61 -28.34 9.86
CA VAL A 714 -15.15 -29.65 9.39
C VAL A 714 -13.85 -29.48 8.62
N VAL A 715 -12.78 -30.14 9.06
CA VAL A 715 -11.46 -30.09 8.43
C VAL A 715 -11.22 -31.39 7.66
N LEU A 716 -11.02 -31.27 6.35
CA LEU A 716 -10.65 -32.38 5.47
C LEU A 716 -9.15 -32.61 5.59
N ASP A 717 -8.76 -33.66 6.32
CA ASP A 717 -7.38 -33.92 6.68
C ASP A 717 -6.83 -35.19 5.99
N PRO A 718 -5.92 -35.04 5.01
CA PRO A 718 -5.30 -36.18 4.32
C PRO A 718 -4.15 -36.82 5.10
N LEU A 719 -3.71 -36.24 6.23
CA LEU A 719 -2.65 -36.80 7.08
C LEU A 719 -3.18 -37.83 8.07
N VAL A 720 -4.48 -37.79 8.39
CA VAL A 720 -5.15 -38.76 9.26
C VAL A 720 -5.00 -40.18 8.69
N GLY A 721 -4.58 -41.11 9.55
CA GLY A 721 -4.32 -42.50 9.15
C GLY A 721 -3.02 -42.69 8.34
N GLY A 722 -2.07 -41.75 8.45
CA GLY A 722 -0.73 -41.86 7.86
C GLY A 722 -0.64 -41.46 6.39
N GLY A 723 -1.57 -40.65 5.91
CA GLY A 723 -1.56 -40.16 4.53
C GLY A 723 -0.54 -39.03 4.30
N ARG A 724 -0.67 -38.31 3.19
CA ARG A 724 0.31 -37.30 2.77
C ARG A 724 -0.35 -35.99 2.39
N VAL A 725 0.36 -34.89 2.66
CA VAL A 725 0.03 -33.58 2.10
C VAL A 725 -0.04 -33.71 0.56
N PRO A 726 -1.14 -33.30 -0.07
CA PRO A 726 -1.24 -33.20 -1.52
C PRO A 726 -0.19 -32.24 -2.06
N VAL A 727 0.46 -32.58 -3.18
CA VAL A 727 1.56 -31.78 -3.75
C VAL A 727 1.15 -30.32 -3.95
N GLN A 728 -0.05 -30.10 -4.47
CA GLN A 728 -0.60 -28.77 -4.75
C GLN A 728 -0.83 -27.94 -3.48
N TRP A 729 -1.06 -28.58 -2.33
CA TRP A 729 -1.20 -27.88 -1.05
C TRP A 729 0.16 -27.50 -0.47
N GLY A 730 1.18 -28.33 -0.67
CA GLY A 730 2.58 -28.05 -0.29
C GLY A 730 3.19 -26.86 -1.04
N GLU A 731 2.67 -26.54 -2.23
CA GLU A 731 3.04 -25.32 -2.98
C GLU A 731 2.44 -24.03 -2.39
N VAL A 732 1.39 -24.15 -1.57
CA VAL A 732 0.68 -23.00 -0.96
C VAL A 732 1.07 -22.81 0.49
N TYR A 733 1.19 -23.91 1.25
CA TYR A 733 1.51 -23.91 2.66
C TYR A 733 2.62 -24.90 2.99
N SER A 734 3.45 -24.55 3.98
CA SER A 734 4.48 -25.45 4.49
C SER A 734 3.89 -26.77 5.00
N GLU A 735 4.44 -27.90 4.55
CA GLU A 735 4.11 -29.23 5.09
C GLU A 735 4.28 -29.30 6.60
N HIS A 736 5.26 -28.56 7.16
CA HIS A 736 5.47 -28.51 8.61
C HIS A 736 4.26 -27.93 9.34
N LEU A 737 3.74 -26.79 8.88
CA LEU A 737 2.59 -26.13 9.50
C LEU A 737 1.30 -26.95 9.35
N LEU A 738 1.11 -27.61 8.21
CA LEU A 738 0.00 -28.53 7.99
C LEU A 738 0.08 -29.73 8.95
N GLY A 739 1.26 -30.34 9.08
CA GLY A 739 1.48 -31.47 10.02
C GLY A 739 1.35 -31.08 11.49
N ARG A 740 1.80 -29.87 11.88
CA ARG A 740 1.53 -29.34 13.23
C ARG A 740 0.06 -29.10 13.46
N THR A 741 -0.64 -28.53 12.48
CA THR A 741 -2.08 -28.25 12.59
C THR A 741 -2.87 -29.55 12.71
N SER A 742 -2.61 -30.54 11.86
CA SER A 742 -3.25 -31.87 11.93
C SER A 742 -3.11 -32.52 13.30
N ARG A 743 -1.88 -32.58 13.84
CA ARG A 743 -1.63 -33.11 15.20
C ARG A 743 -2.38 -32.32 16.27
N LYS A 744 -2.38 -30.98 16.16
CA LYS A 744 -3.06 -30.14 17.14
C LYS A 744 -4.58 -30.31 17.08
N LEU A 745 -5.15 -30.50 15.89
CA LEU A 745 -6.58 -30.78 15.72
C LEU A 745 -6.97 -32.13 16.31
N ALA A 746 -6.13 -33.17 16.18
CA ALA A 746 -6.37 -34.47 16.81
C ALA A 746 -6.45 -34.40 18.35
N GLU A 747 -5.80 -33.43 18.99
CA GLU A 747 -5.91 -33.20 20.45
C GLU A 747 -7.24 -32.57 20.86
N VAL A 748 -7.92 -31.86 19.95
CA VAL A 748 -9.20 -31.17 20.20
C VAL A 748 -10.39 -31.83 19.50
N GLU A 749 -10.16 -32.87 18.71
CA GLU A 749 -11.16 -33.63 17.96
C GLU A 749 -12.21 -34.25 18.89
N GLY A 750 -13.50 -34.13 18.53
CA GLY A 750 -14.63 -34.52 19.39
C GLY A 750 -14.85 -33.61 20.60
N GLY A 751 -13.96 -32.63 20.82
CA GLY A 751 -14.12 -31.51 21.72
C GLY A 751 -14.72 -30.28 21.03
N GLY A 752 -14.53 -29.12 21.63
CA GLY A 752 -14.90 -27.84 21.03
C GLY A 752 -13.94 -26.76 21.47
N ILE A 753 -13.63 -25.83 20.58
CA ILE A 753 -12.77 -24.68 20.83
C ILE A 753 -13.62 -23.60 21.50
N ALA A 754 -13.27 -23.21 22.73
CA ALA A 754 -13.87 -22.05 23.38
C ALA A 754 -13.34 -20.76 22.73
N ILE A 755 -14.25 -19.97 22.17
CA ILE A 755 -13.95 -18.66 21.60
C ILE A 755 -14.45 -17.61 22.58
N PRO A 756 -13.60 -16.65 22.99
CA PRO A 756 -12.22 -16.42 22.55
C PRO A 756 -11.11 -17.17 23.32
N GLU A 757 -11.41 -17.88 24.40
CA GLU A 757 -10.44 -18.33 25.41
C GLU A 757 -9.30 -19.21 24.87
N ASP A 758 -9.61 -20.17 24.00
CA ASP A 758 -8.64 -21.15 23.50
C ASP A 758 -7.86 -20.63 22.28
N VAL A 759 -8.36 -19.60 21.60
CA VAL A 759 -7.87 -19.14 20.29
C VAL A 759 -6.39 -18.78 20.33
N GLN A 760 -5.97 -17.92 21.26
CA GLN A 760 -4.56 -17.49 21.33
C GLN A 760 -3.65 -18.67 21.71
N GLY A 761 -4.07 -19.51 22.66
CA GLY A 761 -3.28 -20.68 23.08
C GLY A 761 -3.05 -21.66 21.93
N LEU A 762 -4.08 -21.90 21.12
CA LEU A 762 -3.99 -22.75 19.92
C LEU A 762 -3.07 -22.14 18.85
N VAL A 763 -3.19 -20.84 18.59
CA VAL A 763 -2.33 -20.14 17.62
C VAL A 763 -0.86 -20.21 18.06
N GLU A 764 -0.55 -19.94 19.32
CA GLU A 764 0.81 -20.06 19.86
C GLU A 764 1.34 -21.49 19.78
N ALA A 765 0.48 -22.49 19.99
CA ALA A 765 0.87 -23.90 19.93
C ALA A 765 1.29 -24.36 18.53
N VAL A 766 0.89 -23.69 17.46
CA VAL A 766 1.26 -24.06 16.07
C VAL A 766 2.24 -23.07 15.46
N HIS A 767 2.00 -21.77 15.66
CA HIS A 767 2.72 -20.65 15.02
C HIS A 767 3.67 -19.90 15.96
N GLY A 768 3.65 -20.21 17.25
CA GLY A 768 4.57 -19.61 18.22
C GLY A 768 6.02 -20.03 17.96
N GLY A 769 6.97 -19.18 18.36
CA GLY A 769 8.41 -19.41 18.17
C GLY A 769 9.01 -20.57 18.98
N GLY A 770 8.18 -21.41 19.61
CA GLY A 770 8.57 -22.62 20.32
C GLY A 770 8.64 -23.81 19.36
N GLY A 771 9.65 -23.80 18.49
CA GLY A 771 10.07 -24.97 17.74
C GLY A 771 11.42 -25.40 18.25
N ASP A 772 11.45 -26.13 19.38
CA ASP A 772 12.66 -26.82 19.79
C ASP A 772 12.96 -27.89 18.73
N PHE A 773 14.13 -27.79 18.11
CA PHE A 773 14.69 -28.87 17.33
C PHE A 773 14.84 -30.08 18.27
N ASP A 774 14.08 -31.13 18.01
CA ASP A 774 14.19 -32.37 18.75
C ASP A 774 15.48 -33.09 18.32
N TRP A 775 16.53 -32.93 19.12
CA TRP A 775 17.83 -33.57 18.91
C TRP A 775 17.75 -35.10 18.90
N ASP A 776 16.71 -35.64 19.54
CA ASP A 776 16.52 -37.08 19.70
C ASP A 776 15.58 -37.66 18.63
N ALA A 777 14.98 -36.81 17.79
CA ALA A 777 14.21 -37.27 16.63
C ALA A 777 15.17 -37.94 15.63
N PRO A 778 14.91 -39.19 15.19
CA PRO A 778 15.78 -39.86 14.25
C PRO A 778 15.91 -39.00 12.97
N GLY A 779 17.14 -38.66 12.61
CA GLY A 779 17.43 -37.92 11.39
C GLY A 779 16.82 -38.64 10.18
N GLY A 780 16.18 -37.89 9.28
CA GLY A 780 15.55 -38.43 8.07
C GLY A 780 14.05 -38.75 8.20
N THR A 781 13.39 -38.42 9.32
CA THR A 781 11.92 -38.41 9.40
C THR A 781 11.33 -37.31 8.51
N ARG A 782 10.09 -37.50 8.04
CA ARG A 782 9.38 -36.52 7.20
C ARG A 782 9.20 -35.21 7.95
N GLU A 783 8.88 -35.29 9.24
CA GLU A 783 8.65 -34.15 10.12
C GLU A 783 9.91 -33.29 10.28
N ALA A 784 11.06 -33.92 10.50
CA ALA A 784 12.34 -33.22 10.59
C ALA A 784 12.72 -32.54 9.27
N LYS A 785 12.49 -33.23 8.13
CA LYS A 785 12.71 -32.66 6.80
C LYS A 785 11.80 -31.45 6.54
N ALA A 786 10.49 -31.58 6.78
CA ALA A 786 9.52 -30.51 6.59
C ALA A 786 9.83 -29.30 7.50
N TRP A 787 10.25 -29.54 8.75
CA TRP A 787 10.68 -28.46 9.66
C TRP A 787 11.94 -27.74 9.17
N ALA A 788 12.94 -28.49 8.69
CA ALA A 788 14.17 -27.92 8.15
C ALA A 788 13.90 -27.10 6.89
N GLU A 789 13.05 -27.58 5.98
CA GLU A 789 12.61 -26.85 4.79
C GLU A 789 11.84 -25.58 5.17
N HIS A 790 10.90 -25.67 6.12
CA HIS A 790 10.14 -24.52 6.60
C HIS A 790 11.04 -23.44 7.22
N THR A 791 11.93 -23.84 8.14
CA THR A 791 12.84 -22.92 8.83
C THR A 791 13.87 -22.32 7.87
N GLY A 792 14.36 -23.13 6.92
CA GLY A 792 15.23 -22.68 5.84
C GLY A 792 14.55 -21.63 4.97
N MET A 793 13.30 -21.87 4.54
CA MET A 793 12.50 -20.92 3.76
C MET A 793 12.26 -19.62 4.53
N GLU A 794 11.80 -19.67 5.78
CA GLU A 794 11.58 -18.44 6.58
C GLU A 794 12.88 -17.63 6.76
N THR A 795 14.01 -18.33 6.95
CA THR A 795 15.31 -17.69 7.11
C THR A 795 15.77 -17.04 5.81
N ALA A 796 15.55 -17.71 4.67
CA ALA A 796 15.84 -17.17 3.34
C ALA A 796 14.97 -15.93 3.06
N GLU A 797 13.65 -16.00 3.25
CA GLU A 797 12.72 -14.89 3.07
C GLU A 797 13.10 -13.67 3.90
N ARG A 798 13.39 -13.86 5.20
CA ARG A 798 13.81 -12.77 6.09
C ARG A 798 15.15 -12.17 5.65
N SER A 799 16.07 -12.99 5.18
CA SER A 799 17.39 -12.52 4.72
C SER A 799 17.27 -11.74 3.42
N MET A 800 16.50 -12.23 2.45
CA MET A 800 16.21 -11.52 1.20
C MET A 800 15.53 -10.17 1.45
N ALA A 801 14.54 -10.13 2.35
CA ALA A 801 13.90 -8.87 2.74
C ALA A 801 14.92 -7.91 3.41
N ALA A 802 15.83 -8.43 4.24
CA ALA A 802 16.82 -7.60 4.92
C ALA A 802 17.88 -7.03 3.96
N LEU A 803 18.23 -7.75 2.89
CA LEU A 803 19.14 -7.29 1.83
C LEU A 803 18.48 -6.22 0.96
N ARG A 804 17.18 -6.36 0.68
CA ARG A 804 16.43 -5.43 -0.18
C ARG A 804 15.87 -4.21 0.54
N ALA A 805 15.73 -4.25 1.87
CA ALA A 805 15.21 -3.13 2.63
C ALA A 805 16.26 -2.05 2.86
N VAL A 806 15.86 -0.78 2.79
CA VAL A 806 16.74 0.34 3.15
C VAL A 806 17.24 0.22 4.60
N PRO A 807 18.36 0.87 4.97
CA PRO A 807 18.86 0.83 6.35
C PRO A 807 17.85 1.36 7.37
N ARG A 808 18.04 0.99 8.64
CA ARG A 808 17.25 1.54 9.75
C ARG A 808 17.54 3.04 9.82
N ALA A 809 16.57 3.85 10.22
CA ALA A 809 16.70 5.32 10.22
C ALA A 809 18.04 5.78 10.82
N ARG A 810 18.32 5.40 12.07
CA ARG A 810 19.55 5.75 12.81
C ARG A 810 20.84 5.11 12.27
N GLN A 811 20.77 4.28 11.23
CA GLN A 811 21.91 3.64 10.58
C GLN A 811 22.21 4.23 9.20
N VAL A 812 21.35 5.09 8.66
CA VAL A 812 21.59 5.79 7.39
C VAL A 812 22.69 6.82 7.61
N ARG A 813 23.76 6.73 6.83
CA ARG A 813 24.87 7.68 6.85
C ARG A 813 24.79 8.63 5.67
N GLU A 814 24.44 8.12 4.51
CA GLU A 814 24.35 8.86 3.25
C GLU A 814 22.96 8.63 2.66
N LEU A 815 22.43 9.60 1.90
CA LEU A 815 21.11 9.41 1.29
C LEU A 815 21.15 8.37 0.17
N HIS A 816 22.32 8.14 -0.44
CA HIS A 816 22.52 7.08 -1.42
C HIS A 816 22.21 5.68 -0.85
N ASP A 817 22.40 5.47 0.46
CA ASP A 817 22.09 4.22 1.17
C ASP A 817 20.64 3.76 0.95
N LEU A 818 19.74 4.69 0.63
CA LEU A 818 18.32 4.43 0.38
C LEU A 818 18.03 3.89 -1.02
N HIS A 819 19.01 3.88 -1.93
CA HIS A 819 18.90 3.35 -3.30
C HIS A 819 20.05 2.40 -3.67
N SER A 820 20.84 1.96 -2.68
CA SER A 820 21.88 0.97 -2.89
C SER A 820 21.24 -0.41 -3.10
N LEU A 821 21.41 -0.97 -4.30
CA LEU A 821 21.07 -2.35 -4.66
C LEU A 821 22.37 -3.14 -4.85
N GLU A 822 22.46 -4.35 -4.30
CA GLU A 822 23.62 -5.22 -4.52
C GLU A 822 23.49 -5.91 -5.89
N GLY A 823 24.41 -5.64 -6.83
CA GLY A 823 24.49 -6.32 -8.14
C GLY A 823 23.97 -5.50 -9.34
N GLU A 824 23.59 -6.18 -10.42
CA GLU A 824 22.93 -5.61 -11.62
C GLU A 824 21.39 -5.60 -11.49
N GLU A 825 20.84 -5.68 -10.26
CA GLU A 825 19.40 -5.70 -10.04
C GLU A 825 18.76 -4.34 -10.38
N ASP A 826 17.74 -4.36 -11.24
CA ASP A 826 16.97 -3.18 -11.59
C ASP A 826 15.92 -2.86 -10.51
N GLU A 827 15.59 -1.58 -10.33
CA GLU A 827 14.55 -1.10 -9.41
C GLU A 827 13.19 -1.83 -9.62
N TRP A 828 12.92 -2.25 -10.86
CA TRP A 828 11.70 -2.94 -11.26
C TRP A 828 11.60 -4.38 -10.71
N GLU A 829 12.71 -4.98 -10.29
CA GLU A 829 12.75 -6.32 -9.69
C GLU A 829 12.47 -6.30 -8.17
N VAL A 830 12.41 -5.10 -7.58
CA VAL A 830 12.17 -4.91 -6.15
C VAL A 830 10.68 -5.01 -5.85
N SER A 831 10.26 -6.15 -5.28
CA SER A 831 8.88 -6.41 -4.88
C SER A 831 8.65 -6.34 -3.37
N THR A 832 7.43 -5.91 -2.99
CA THR A 832 6.94 -5.96 -1.61
C THR A 832 6.56 -7.37 -1.16
N ARG A 833 6.43 -8.31 -2.09
CA ARG A 833 6.08 -9.72 -1.82
C ARG A 833 7.02 -10.64 -2.59
N LEU A 834 7.57 -11.64 -1.91
CA LEU A 834 8.51 -12.57 -2.53
C LEU A 834 7.76 -13.57 -3.44
N GLY A 835 8.26 -13.78 -4.66
CA GLY A 835 7.75 -14.79 -5.59
C GLY A 835 6.32 -14.57 -6.10
N ALA A 836 5.75 -13.38 -5.86
CA ALA A 836 4.38 -13.02 -6.22
C ALA A 836 4.31 -12.25 -7.55
N ASP A 837 5.18 -12.56 -8.51
CA ASP A 837 5.14 -11.92 -9.83
C ASP A 837 3.84 -12.33 -10.52
N SER A 838 2.87 -11.41 -10.50
CA SER A 838 1.60 -11.58 -11.19
C SER A 838 1.57 -10.67 -12.40
N VAL A 839 1.23 -11.22 -13.57
CA VAL A 839 0.94 -10.44 -14.76
C VAL A 839 -0.57 -10.31 -14.93
N ARG A 840 -0.99 -9.25 -15.63
CA ARG A 840 -2.40 -9.02 -15.98
C ARG A 840 -2.68 -9.72 -17.31
N LEU A 841 -3.53 -10.74 -17.28
CA LEU A 841 -4.00 -11.44 -18.46
C LEU A 841 -5.37 -10.89 -18.88
N LEU A 842 -5.51 -10.47 -20.13
CA LEU A 842 -6.78 -10.18 -20.77
C LEU A 842 -7.13 -11.32 -21.71
N CYS A 843 -8.29 -11.94 -21.52
CA CYS A 843 -8.85 -12.87 -22.49
C CYS A 843 -9.63 -12.07 -23.55
N ALA A 844 -9.17 -12.12 -24.80
CA ALA A 844 -9.83 -11.50 -25.95
C ALA A 844 -10.28 -12.59 -26.92
N TYR A 845 -11.41 -12.36 -27.57
CA TYR A 845 -12.06 -13.33 -28.45
C TYR A 845 -11.84 -12.96 -29.92
N ALA A 846 -11.19 -13.87 -30.65
CA ALA A 846 -10.95 -13.72 -32.08
C ALA A 846 -12.14 -14.27 -32.86
N GLN A 847 -12.90 -13.35 -33.45
CA GLN A 847 -14.08 -13.66 -34.27
C GLN A 847 -13.67 -14.23 -35.64
N GLY A 848 -14.62 -14.81 -36.38
CA GLY A 848 -14.35 -15.47 -37.66
C GLY A 848 -13.81 -14.55 -38.77
N ASP A 849 -13.99 -13.23 -38.63
CA ASP A 849 -13.46 -12.18 -39.50
C ASP A 849 -12.08 -11.64 -39.04
N GLY A 850 -11.55 -12.15 -37.94
CA GLY A 850 -10.29 -11.71 -37.33
C GLY A 850 -10.44 -10.54 -36.35
N LEU A 851 -11.64 -10.01 -36.14
CA LEU A 851 -11.87 -8.95 -35.16
C LEU A 851 -11.63 -9.49 -33.74
N LEU A 852 -10.83 -8.76 -32.96
CA LEU A 852 -10.67 -9.02 -31.53
C LEU A 852 -11.74 -8.30 -30.74
N THR A 853 -12.40 -9.05 -29.86
CA THR A 853 -13.55 -8.59 -29.06
C THR A 853 -13.35 -8.94 -27.60
N LEU A 854 -14.01 -8.21 -26.71
CA LEU A 854 -13.99 -8.46 -25.27
C LEU A 854 -15.01 -9.52 -24.84
N ASP A 855 -15.96 -9.87 -25.70
CA ASP A 855 -17.04 -10.83 -25.47
C ASP A 855 -17.13 -11.87 -26.60
N VAL A 856 -17.63 -13.07 -26.28
CA VAL A 856 -17.79 -14.16 -27.26
C VAL A 856 -18.78 -13.80 -28.37
N ALA A 857 -19.83 -13.03 -28.05
CA ALA A 857 -20.87 -12.63 -29.00
C ALA A 857 -20.38 -11.61 -30.05
N GLY A 858 -19.18 -11.05 -29.87
CA GLY A 858 -18.56 -10.11 -30.80
C GLY A 858 -19.18 -8.70 -30.79
N THR A 859 -19.90 -8.34 -29.72
CA THR A 859 -20.62 -7.07 -29.61
C THR A 859 -19.75 -5.92 -29.07
N GLN A 860 -18.64 -6.25 -28.41
CA GLN A 860 -17.73 -5.30 -27.78
C GLN A 860 -16.33 -5.44 -28.41
N PRO A 861 -16.00 -4.63 -29.44
CA PRO A 861 -14.67 -4.66 -30.04
C PRO A 861 -13.59 -4.26 -29.04
N LEU A 862 -12.39 -4.80 -29.20
CA LEU A 862 -11.24 -4.43 -28.39
C LEU A 862 -10.84 -2.97 -28.70
N PRO A 863 -10.73 -2.08 -27.68
CA PRO A 863 -10.40 -0.68 -27.93
C PRO A 863 -8.98 -0.49 -28.49
N GLU A 864 -8.81 0.43 -29.44
CA GLU A 864 -7.52 0.81 -30.01
C GLU A 864 -7.09 2.20 -29.54
N ALA A 865 -5.78 2.42 -29.39
CA ALA A 865 -5.25 3.76 -29.16
C ALA A 865 -5.19 4.56 -30.48
N ASP A 866 -5.34 5.88 -30.39
CA ASP A 866 -5.19 6.77 -31.55
C ASP A 866 -3.74 6.78 -32.08
N ALA A 867 -3.51 7.44 -33.22
CA ALA A 867 -2.17 7.54 -33.83
C ALA A 867 -1.10 8.24 -32.96
N ARG A 868 -1.49 8.82 -31.82
CA ARG A 868 -0.59 9.41 -30.82
C ARG A 868 -0.46 8.53 -29.57
N GLY A 869 -0.93 7.29 -29.61
CA GLY A 869 -0.89 6.34 -28.49
C GLY A 869 -1.90 6.67 -27.38
N ARG A 870 -2.92 7.48 -27.63
CA ARG A 870 -3.89 7.92 -26.61
C ARG A 870 -5.19 7.12 -26.69
N MET A 871 -5.77 6.83 -25.53
CA MET A 871 -7.04 6.12 -25.42
C MET A 871 -7.96 6.81 -24.39
N PRO A 872 -9.29 6.88 -24.63
CA PRO A 872 -10.22 7.36 -23.62
C PRO A 872 -10.10 6.51 -22.36
N ALA A 873 -10.06 7.14 -21.19
CA ALA A 873 -9.84 6.43 -19.94
C ALA A 873 -10.97 5.43 -19.60
N ALA A 874 -12.19 5.69 -20.07
CA ALA A 874 -13.30 4.73 -20.00
C ALA A 874 -12.99 3.42 -20.77
N SER A 875 -12.32 3.51 -21.92
CA SER A 875 -11.89 2.34 -22.70
C SER A 875 -10.76 1.58 -22.00
N VAL A 876 -9.77 2.29 -21.44
CA VAL A 876 -8.71 1.67 -20.63
C VAL A 876 -9.33 0.96 -19.41
N ARG A 877 -10.32 1.57 -18.77
CA ARG A 877 -11.07 0.99 -17.64
C ARG A 877 -11.85 -0.25 -18.04
N GLN A 878 -12.52 -0.23 -19.20
CA GLN A 878 -13.23 -1.40 -19.74
C GLN A 878 -12.28 -2.59 -19.92
N VAL A 879 -11.09 -2.36 -20.49
CA VAL A 879 -10.06 -3.40 -20.66
C VAL A 879 -9.57 -3.90 -19.31
N MET A 880 -9.15 -2.98 -18.43
CA MET A 880 -8.50 -3.34 -17.16
C MET A 880 -9.44 -4.05 -16.19
N ARG A 881 -10.74 -3.73 -16.19
CA ARG A 881 -11.76 -4.45 -15.40
C ARG A 881 -11.91 -5.91 -15.82
N ARG A 882 -11.58 -6.25 -17.08
CA ARG A 882 -11.62 -7.62 -17.60
C ARG A 882 -10.31 -8.38 -17.47
N THR A 883 -9.26 -7.76 -16.91
CA THR A 883 -7.99 -8.46 -16.67
C THR A 883 -8.07 -9.40 -15.47
N ILE A 884 -7.29 -10.48 -15.54
CA ILE A 884 -7.18 -11.54 -14.53
C ILE A 884 -5.72 -11.58 -14.05
N PRO A 885 -5.47 -11.51 -12.72
CA PRO A 885 -4.13 -11.69 -12.19
C PRO A 885 -3.72 -13.16 -12.28
N VAL A 886 -2.59 -13.44 -12.94
CA VAL A 886 -2.02 -14.79 -13.09
C VAL A 886 -0.54 -14.77 -12.79
N ARG A 887 0.01 -15.89 -12.29
CA ARG A 887 1.45 -15.98 -12.00
C ARG A 887 2.26 -15.86 -13.29
N ALA A 888 3.33 -15.07 -13.27
CA ALA A 888 4.19 -14.81 -14.42
C ALA A 888 4.85 -16.09 -14.96
N ASP A 889 5.13 -17.05 -14.08
CA ASP A 889 5.71 -18.36 -14.42
C ASP A 889 4.84 -19.21 -15.36
N TRP A 890 3.55 -18.89 -15.51
CA TRP A 890 2.69 -19.56 -16.48
C TRP A 890 3.18 -19.36 -17.92
N PHE A 891 3.91 -18.27 -18.16
CA PHE A 891 4.27 -17.81 -19.49
C PHE A 891 5.77 -17.83 -19.77
N ARG A 892 6.58 -18.41 -18.88
CA ARG A 892 8.04 -18.47 -19.04
C ARG A 892 8.47 -19.11 -20.36
N ASP A 893 7.74 -20.14 -20.79
CA ASP A 893 8.00 -20.89 -22.03
C ASP A 893 7.12 -20.46 -23.20
N ALA A 894 6.35 -19.37 -23.05
CA ALA A 894 5.55 -18.82 -24.14
C ALA A 894 6.45 -18.11 -25.15
N GLY A 895 6.14 -18.25 -26.45
CA GLY A 895 6.82 -17.47 -27.48
C GLY A 895 6.62 -15.95 -27.27
N PRO A 896 7.58 -15.10 -27.65
CA PRO A 896 7.58 -13.67 -27.33
C PRO A 896 6.32 -12.94 -27.81
N ASP A 897 5.74 -13.36 -28.93
CA ASP A 897 4.56 -12.73 -29.52
C ASP A 897 3.22 -13.38 -29.12
N ALA A 898 3.24 -14.52 -28.43
CA ALA A 898 2.03 -15.33 -28.18
C ALA A 898 0.97 -14.59 -27.36
N LEU A 899 1.42 -13.71 -26.45
CA LEU A 899 0.58 -12.94 -25.54
C LEU A 899 0.79 -11.43 -25.65
N SER A 900 1.46 -10.97 -26.71
CA SER A 900 1.71 -9.53 -26.89
C SER A 900 0.39 -8.77 -27.01
N PRO A 901 0.29 -7.58 -26.39
CA PRO A 901 -0.87 -6.72 -26.58
C PRO A 901 -0.97 -6.26 -28.06
N PRO A 902 -2.11 -5.68 -28.48
CA PRO A 902 -2.22 -5.00 -29.77
C PRO A 902 -1.10 -3.96 -29.95
N SER A 903 -0.64 -3.76 -31.19
CA SER A 903 0.45 -2.81 -31.50
C SER A 903 0.14 -1.38 -31.05
N SER A 904 -1.13 -0.98 -31.07
CA SER A 904 -1.58 0.33 -30.59
C SER A 904 -1.42 0.50 -29.06
N TRP A 905 -1.19 -0.57 -28.31
CA TRP A 905 -1.05 -0.53 -26.85
C TRP A 905 0.39 -0.59 -26.38
N VAL A 906 1.36 -0.94 -27.23
CA VAL A 906 2.76 -1.21 -26.83
C VAL A 906 3.38 -0.02 -26.11
N GLU A 907 3.17 1.19 -26.63
CA GLU A 907 3.66 2.44 -26.04
C GLU A 907 2.69 3.02 -24.98
N HIS A 908 1.54 2.36 -24.73
CA HIS A 908 0.55 2.85 -23.79
C HIS A 908 0.94 2.49 -22.36
N PRO A 909 1.11 3.46 -21.44
CA PRO A 909 1.75 3.27 -20.13
C PRO A 909 1.01 2.31 -19.19
N MET A 910 -0.25 2.00 -19.47
CA MET A 910 -1.08 1.11 -18.66
C MET A 910 -1.44 -0.21 -19.34
N LEU A 911 -1.27 -0.28 -20.66
CA LEU A 911 -1.75 -1.41 -21.48
C LEU A 911 -0.61 -2.16 -22.17
N GLY A 912 0.58 -1.55 -22.30
CA GLY A 912 1.75 -2.19 -22.89
C GLY A 912 2.22 -3.44 -22.14
N ASP A 913 1.97 -3.49 -20.83
CA ASP A 913 2.32 -4.65 -20.00
C ASP A 913 1.22 -5.71 -19.90
N VAL A 914 0.03 -5.43 -20.44
CA VAL A 914 -1.09 -6.38 -20.42
C VAL A 914 -0.78 -7.54 -21.37
N ARG A 915 -0.90 -8.76 -20.88
CA ARG A 915 -0.79 -9.97 -21.70
C ARG A 915 -2.16 -10.30 -22.27
N VAL A 916 -2.26 -10.52 -23.58
CA VAL A 916 -3.54 -10.76 -24.26
C VAL A 916 -3.61 -12.20 -24.78
N LEU A 917 -4.47 -13.01 -24.15
CA LEU A 917 -4.81 -14.36 -24.59
C LEU A 917 -5.89 -14.29 -25.67
N ARG A 918 -5.55 -14.60 -26.91
CA ARG A 918 -6.48 -14.57 -28.05
C ARG A 918 -7.18 -15.93 -28.22
N GLN A 919 -8.42 -16.03 -27.78
CA GLN A 919 -9.24 -17.24 -27.87
C GLN A 919 -10.08 -17.24 -29.15
N PRO A 920 -9.89 -18.20 -30.07
CA PRO A 920 -10.73 -18.32 -31.26
C PRO A 920 -12.19 -18.58 -30.88
N VAL A 921 -13.14 -17.94 -31.56
CA VAL A 921 -14.56 -18.24 -31.43
C VAL A 921 -15.00 -19.11 -32.61
N LEU A 922 -15.43 -20.34 -32.32
CA LEU A 922 -15.97 -21.26 -33.31
C LEU A 922 -17.41 -21.59 -32.96
N ARG A 923 -18.33 -21.37 -33.90
CA ARG A 923 -19.77 -21.65 -33.73
C ARG A 923 -20.39 -21.01 -32.48
N GLY A 924 -19.91 -19.83 -32.08
CA GLY A 924 -20.40 -19.10 -30.90
C GLY A 924 -19.77 -19.54 -29.58
N GLU A 925 -18.76 -20.43 -29.60
CA GLU A 925 -18.06 -20.90 -28.41
C GLU A 925 -16.57 -20.56 -28.48
N SER A 926 -16.03 -20.04 -27.38
CA SER A 926 -14.60 -19.77 -27.25
C SER A 926 -13.80 -21.07 -27.11
N GLN A 927 -12.71 -21.17 -27.84
CA GLN A 927 -11.82 -22.33 -27.80
C GLN A 927 -10.69 -22.13 -26.80
N ALA A 928 -10.19 -23.24 -26.25
CA ALA A 928 -9.01 -23.24 -25.41
C ALA A 928 -7.74 -23.00 -26.24
N VAL A 929 -6.76 -22.32 -25.65
CA VAL A 929 -5.53 -21.88 -26.34
C VAL A 929 -4.32 -22.50 -25.65
N LYS A 930 -3.42 -23.08 -26.44
CA LYS A 930 -2.15 -23.59 -25.94
C LYS A 930 -1.13 -22.46 -25.82
N VAL A 931 -0.55 -22.31 -24.62
CA VAL A 931 0.48 -21.33 -24.30
C VAL A 931 1.65 -22.06 -23.64
N GLY A 932 2.73 -22.24 -24.40
CA GLY A 932 3.85 -23.09 -23.98
C GLY A 932 3.41 -24.55 -23.81
N ASP A 933 3.59 -25.09 -22.60
CA ASP A 933 3.18 -26.43 -22.19
C ASP A 933 1.75 -26.51 -21.64
N LYS A 934 1.08 -25.38 -21.45
CA LYS A 934 -0.23 -25.28 -20.78
C LYS A 934 -1.36 -25.02 -21.78
N THR A 935 -2.58 -25.44 -21.45
CA THR A 935 -3.79 -25.05 -22.19
C THR A 935 -4.67 -24.18 -21.29
N LEU A 936 -5.08 -23.02 -21.81
CA LEU A 936 -5.85 -22.01 -21.07
C LEU A 936 -7.18 -21.74 -21.74
N SER A 937 -8.24 -21.57 -20.94
CA SER A 937 -9.54 -21.11 -21.42
C SER A 937 -10.23 -20.29 -20.34
N LEU A 938 -10.89 -19.19 -20.72
CA LEU A 938 -11.83 -18.50 -19.83
C LEU A 938 -13.21 -19.15 -19.95
N ASP A 939 -13.59 -19.87 -18.90
CA ASP A 939 -14.92 -20.44 -18.73
C ASP A 939 -15.84 -19.46 -17.99
N GLN A 940 -17.10 -19.39 -18.38
CA GLN A 940 -18.07 -18.44 -17.84
C GLN A 940 -18.41 -18.74 -16.37
N ASP A 941 -18.47 -20.01 -15.97
CA ASP A 941 -18.77 -20.45 -14.61
C ASP A 941 -17.51 -20.60 -13.76
N LEU A 942 -16.43 -21.13 -14.33
CA LEU A 942 -15.20 -21.52 -13.62
C LEU A 942 -14.11 -20.44 -13.65
N GLY A 943 -14.25 -19.42 -14.49
CA GLY A 943 -13.22 -18.41 -14.70
C GLY A 943 -12.06 -18.99 -15.52
N LEU A 944 -10.84 -18.50 -15.31
CA LEU A 944 -9.68 -18.96 -16.06
C LEU A 944 -9.28 -20.38 -15.61
N VAL A 945 -9.48 -21.33 -16.51
CA VAL A 945 -9.13 -22.74 -16.36
C VAL A 945 -7.76 -22.99 -16.98
N ARG A 946 -6.96 -23.82 -16.29
CA ARG A 946 -5.67 -24.32 -16.77
C ARG A 946 -5.73 -25.84 -16.79
N PHE A 947 -5.60 -26.43 -17.98
CA PHE A 947 -5.54 -27.87 -18.19
C PHE A 947 -4.09 -28.38 -18.17
#